data_AF-A0A7S0FWC2-F1
#
_entry.id   AF-A0A7S0FWC2-F1
#
_cell.length_a   1.000
_cell.length_b   1.000
_cell.length_c   1.000
_cell.angle_alpha   90.00
_cell.angle_beta   90.00
_cell.angle_gamma   90.00
#
_symmetry.space_group_name_H-M   'P 1'
#
loop_
_entity.id
_entity.type
_entity.pdbx_description
1 polymer ?
#
loop_
_entity_poly.entity_id
_entity_poly.type
_entity_poly.pdbx_seq_one_letter_code
_entity_poly.pdbx_strand_id
1 'polypeptide(L)'
;RRRVVLRGGVHFLGRNGAAVLTPADSGVRVSSYPGEMAWLSGGIPLRGVVWERAVHPTNNNTIWRATVKGLDPGLFMRSLFTIASHERFSWARYPDMNIETDQWGYSSPERAKFSINSNQVIEWTKRAVGALPAFTAIDLTKSGNPTGVIKNDSAMSGYNMFNEGKGGVCNSVWDGPSSYWCGNASAGGWAEIDYQAARSGQLQIPTGMRWNASLGRLSRWGDPRGAWIHAWHSQTWAVHMFEIATFDPATQTMTFSPGSGSQGARNWCRCDECEYAAGLWSNNGNWCGRLKDETGKDTRLIGGDWVVEGVFEELDSPGEFWYNATSGELWVWPNSTIDTTPPPTLVIPVLESIVSVQGAQDITFERIGFRDAVSTYNQRWGVPSGGDWAMHPSAALVLNNTENVSVESCIFQRLDGNGMLLSGYNQGVKINNGTFQWIGQSAVAAWGRTVSGWDGRTGSQPRGTVVENSIFRDVGLLQKQSSGWFQAKTARTTLRNNVMFNLPRAAINFNDGFGGGNIVEHNLIFNTCRESGDHGPINSWDRQPFLTDVAHGLSNASFQPAVNEVRHNFIWANYGAAQGVDNDDGSSFYWIHDNVFYDADGFKMDYGGHGSTFERNLVVTKPWRGQCVGVAQFLKGLGDAFRNNTCWVMGPPAPADADFVGEVAQCDAAFMDMRGNSYGTARGNATMRCNGQSVPVSQLYAAKGVERGSRARVVPPSAEILQDMKRRLRLGMDLDEAVLVLL
;
A
#
# COMPACT_ATOMS: atom_id res chain seq x y z
N ARG A 1 11.77 -35.66 11.08
CA ARG A 1 11.97 -34.31 10.50
C ARG A 1 12.98 -34.43 9.38
N ARG A 2 12.60 -34.12 8.13
CA ARG A 2 13.49 -34.16 6.97
C ARG A 2 14.25 -32.83 6.88
N ARG A 3 15.55 -32.86 6.60
CA ARG A 3 16.37 -31.66 6.46
C ARG A 3 16.89 -31.56 5.03
N VAL A 4 16.64 -30.43 4.38
CA VAL A 4 17.21 -30.05 3.09
C VAL A 4 18.27 -28.99 3.36
N VAL A 5 19.51 -29.27 2.97
CA VAL A 5 20.64 -28.34 3.14
C VAL A 5 21.15 -27.92 1.76
N LEU A 6 20.98 -26.64 1.44
CA LEU A 6 21.40 -26.05 0.18
C LEU A 6 22.86 -25.57 0.27
N ARG A 7 23.68 -25.91 -0.73
CA ARG A 7 25.01 -25.30 -0.88
C ARG A 7 24.90 -23.87 -1.39
N GLY A 8 25.94 -23.08 -1.15
CA GLY A 8 26.03 -21.68 -1.55
C GLY A 8 25.89 -21.48 -3.06
N GLY A 9 25.33 -20.33 -3.44
CA GLY A 9 25.04 -19.98 -4.84
C GLY A 9 23.55 -19.83 -5.13
N VAL A 10 23.22 -19.70 -6.42
CA VAL A 10 21.85 -19.49 -6.90
C VAL A 10 21.29 -20.78 -7.50
N HIS A 11 20.18 -21.25 -6.95
CA HIS A 11 19.43 -22.44 -7.37
C HIS A 11 18.23 -21.98 -8.20
N PHE A 12 18.35 -22.07 -9.52
CA PHE A 12 17.32 -21.62 -10.46
C PHE A 12 16.20 -22.66 -10.61
N LEU A 13 14.98 -22.27 -10.27
CA LEU A 13 13.77 -23.09 -10.41
C LEU A 13 12.95 -22.74 -11.66
N GLY A 14 13.27 -21.66 -12.37
CA GLY A 14 12.45 -21.11 -13.45
C GLY A 14 12.00 -22.10 -14.53
N ARG A 15 12.84 -23.09 -14.88
CA ARG A 15 12.48 -24.13 -15.87
C ARG A 15 11.71 -25.33 -15.27
N ASN A 16 11.78 -25.53 -13.96
CA ASN A 16 11.20 -26.67 -13.26
C ASN A 16 9.85 -26.34 -12.61
N GLY A 17 9.49 -25.05 -12.53
CA GLY A 17 8.32 -24.57 -11.83
C GLY A 17 8.57 -24.32 -10.34
N ALA A 18 7.53 -23.82 -9.66
CA ALA A 18 7.56 -23.57 -8.22
C ALA A 18 7.81 -24.86 -7.43
N ALA A 19 8.60 -24.78 -6.36
CA ALA A 19 8.69 -25.89 -5.41
C ALA A 19 7.42 -25.94 -4.56
N VAL A 20 6.68 -27.05 -4.62
CA VAL A 20 5.42 -27.24 -3.88
C VAL A 20 5.63 -28.20 -2.73
N LEU A 21 5.41 -27.73 -1.49
CA LEU A 21 5.39 -28.55 -0.28
C LEU A 21 3.95 -28.85 0.10
N THR A 22 3.64 -30.12 0.33
CA THR A 22 2.30 -30.64 0.58
C THR A 22 2.21 -31.21 2.01
N PRO A 23 1.06 -31.73 2.49
CA PRO A 23 0.99 -32.34 3.82
C PRO A 23 2.02 -33.47 4.04
N ALA A 24 2.44 -34.16 2.97
CA ALA A 24 3.48 -35.20 3.01
C ALA A 24 4.88 -34.66 3.38
N ASP A 25 5.08 -33.34 3.29
CA ASP A 25 6.33 -32.64 3.57
C ASP A 25 6.36 -31.99 4.96
N SER A 26 5.35 -32.25 5.80
CA SER A 26 5.28 -31.69 7.15
C SER A 26 6.52 -32.04 7.98
N GLY A 27 7.03 -31.08 8.75
CA GLY A 27 8.27 -31.23 9.52
C GLY A 27 9.56 -31.09 8.71
N VAL A 28 9.51 -30.58 7.48
CA VAL A 28 10.69 -30.26 6.65
C VAL A 28 11.35 -28.96 7.12
N ARG A 29 12.68 -28.99 7.24
CA ARG A 29 13.52 -27.79 7.39
C ARG A 29 14.40 -27.61 6.15
N VAL A 30 14.27 -26.47 5.48
CA VAL A 30 15.13 -26.05 4.37
C VAL A 30 16.08 -24.98 4.89
N SER A 31 17.39 -25.20 4.73
CA SER A 31 18.41 -24.29 5.24
C SER A 31 19.61 -24.21 4.33
N SER A 32 20.37 -23.12 4.37
CA SER A 32 21.70 -23.07 3.77
C SER A 32 22.72 -23.88 4.59
N TYR A 33 23.75 -24.39 3.92
CA TYR A 33 24.92 -24.96 4.57
C TYR A 33 25.57 -23.89 5.48
N PRO A 34 26.04 -24.25 6.69
CA PRO A 34 26.65 -23.28 7.60
C PRO A 34 27.80 -22.50 6.94
N GLY A 35 27.78 -21.17 7.08
CA GLY A 35 28.79 -20.28 6.49
C GLY A 35 28.57 -19.96 5.00
N GLU A 36 27.54 -20.53 4.36
CA GLU A 36 27.22 -20.28 2.96
C GLU A 36 25.89 -19.54 2.81
N MET A 37 25.79 -18.74 1.74
CA MET A 37 24.53 -18.09 1.34
C MET A 37 23.94 -18.80 0.12
N ALA A 38 22.75 -19.40 0.28
CA ALA A 38 22.02 -20.07 -0.78
C ALA A 38 20.78 -19.26 -1.18
N TRP A 39 20.53 -19.13 -2.48
CA TRP A 39 19.39 -18.41 -3.04
C TRP A 39 18.52 -19.35 -3.86
N LEU A 40 17.21 -19.33 -3.63
CA LEU A 40 16.22 -19.88 -4.53
C LEU A 40 15.78 -18.78 -5.51
N SER A 41 15.91 -19.05 -6.80
CA SER A 41 15.59 -18.10 -7.87
C SER A 41 14.40 -18.57 -8.68
N GLY A 42 13.43 -17.67 -8.88
CA GLY A 42 12.31 -17.86 -9.81
C GLY A 42 12.69 -17.65 -11.28
N GLY A 43 13.96 -17.32 -11.57
CA GLY A 43 14.41 -16.94 -12.90
C GLY A 43 15.07 -18.04 -13.71
N ILE A 44 15.36 -17.71 -14.97
CA ILE A 44 16.11 -18.52 -15.93
C ILE A 44 17.38 -17.75 -16.33
N PRO A 45 18.59 -18.32 -16.13
CA PRO A 45 19.81 -17.71 -16.62
C PRO A 45 19.91 -17.85 -18.15
N LEU A 46 20.20 -16.75 -18.83
CA LEU A 46 20.40 -16.67 -20.27
C LEU A 46 21.80 -17.16 -20.65
N ARG A 47 21.92 -18.46 -20.91
CA ARG A 47 23.19 -19.11 -21.27
C ARG A 47 23.39 -19.14 -22.78
N GLY A 48 24.65 -19.02 -23.22
CA GLY A 48 25.03 -19.12 -24.63
C GLY A 48 24.54 -17.94 -25.48
N VAL A 49 24.24 -16.80 -24.85
CA VAL A 49 23.89 -15.57 -25.56
C VAL A 49 25.13 -15.01 -26.24
N VAL A 50 25.04 -14.80 -27.55
CA VAL A 50 26.08 -14.16 -28.35
C VAL A 50 25.69 -12.69 -28.53
N TRP A 51 26.44 -11.81 -27.88
CA TRP A 51 26.21 -10.38 -27.92
C TRP A 51 26.98 -9.74 -29.07
N GLU A 52 26.33 -8.80 -29.75
CA GLU A 52 26.94 -7.95 -30.77
C GLU A 52 26.60 -6.48 -30.51
N ARG A 53 27.44 -5.59 -31.05
CA ARG A 53 27.20 -4.15 -31.04
C ARG A 53 26.25 -3.81 -32.18
N ALA A 54 25.16 -3.12 -31.87
CA ALA A 54 24.19 -2.67 -32.86
C ALA A 54 23.84 -1.19 -32.62
N VAL A 55 23.65 -0.44 -33.70
CA VAL A 55 23.17 0.94 -33.64
C VAL A 55 21.66 0.90 -33.48
N HIS A 56 21.16 1.50 -32.41
CA HIS A 56 19.74 1.63 -32.15
C HIS A 56 19.12 2.60 -33.18
N PRO A 57 18.05 2.18 -33.90
CA PRO A 57 17.63 2.85 -35.12
C PRO A 57 17.00 4.24 -34.92
N THR A 58 16.55 4.58 -33.70
CA THR A 58 15.83 5.84 -33.45
C THR A 58 16.64 6.89 -32.70
N ASN A 59 17.68 6.50 -31.96
CA ASN A 59 18.51 7.41 -31.16
C ASN A 59 20.01 7.33 -31.50
N ASN A 60 20.40 6.47 -32.46
CA ASN A 60 21.77 6.26 -32.92
C ASN A 60 22.77 5.80 -31.86
N ASN A 61 22.30 5.38 -30.68
CA ASN A 61 23.16 4.84 -29.64
C ASN A 61 23.66 3.46 -30.07
N THR A 62 24.95 3.20 -29.91
CA THR A 62 25.49 1.86 -30.12
C THR A 62 25.37 1.09 -28.81
N ILE A 63 24.54 0.06 -28.80
CA ILE A 63 24.19 -0.74 -27.62
C ILE A 63 24.31 -2.23 -27.92
N TRP A 64 24.12 -3.09 -26.92
CA TRP A 64 24.25 -4.53 -27.08
C TRP A 64 22.94 -5.17 -27.52
N ARG A 65 23.06 -6.08 -28.47
CA ARG A 65 21.96 -6.85 -29.03
C ARG A 65 22.30 -8.34 -29.06
N ALA A 66 21.29 -9.17 -28.84
CA ALA A 66 21.41 -10.61 -29.05
C ALA A 66 20.06 -11.23 -29.42
N THR A 67 20.11 -12.39 -30.07
CA THR A 67 18.94 -13.27 -30.23
C THR A 67 18.93 -14.30 -29.12
N VAL A 68 17.89 -14.29 -28.29
CA VAL A 68 17.68 -15.26 -27.21
C VAL A 68 16.81 -16.41 -27.72
N LYS A 69 17.25 -17.65 -27.50
CA LYS A 69 16.56 -18.87 -27.93
C LYS A 69 16.15 -19.72 -26.72
N GLY A 70 15.12 -20.56 -26.89
CA GLY A 70 14.69 -21.50 -25.85
C GLY A 70 13.95 -20.86 -24.68
N LEU A 71 13.32 -19.72 -24.93
CA LEU A 71 12.26 -19.11 -24.12
C LEU A 71 10.92 -19.35 -24.82
N ASP A 72 9.84 -19.36 -24.06
CA ASP A 72 8.51 -19.52 -24.63
C ASP A 72 8.18 -18.32 -25.54
N PRO A 73 7.58 -18.52 -26.73
CA PRO A 73 7.25 -17.43 -27.67
C PRO A 73 6.29 -16.36 -27.14
N GLY A 74 5.68 -16.59 -25.97
CA GLY A 74 4.85 -15.63 -25.24
C GLY A 74 5.46 -15.17 -23.91
N LEU A 75 6.71 -15.53 -23.62
CA LEU A 75 7.38 -15.10 -22.40
C LEU A 75 7.59 -13.60 -22.46
N PHE A 76 6.97 -12.90 -21.51
CA PHE A 76 7.03 -11.46 -21.43
C PHE A 76 8.14 -11.04 -20.44
N MET A 77 9.22 -10.45 -20.94
CA MET A 77 10.38 -10.04 -20.14
C MET A 77 10.23 -8.60 -19.66
N ARG A 78 9.94 -8.39 -18.37
CA ARG A 78 9.74 -7.06 -17.75
C ARG A 78 10.80 -6.67 -16.75
N SER A 79 11.62 -7.64 -16.36
CA SER A 79 12.77 -7.42 -15.49
C SER A 79 13.89 -8.32 -15.95
N LEU A 80 15.10 -7.83 -15.75
CA LEU A 80 16.32 -8.50 -16.16
C LEU A 80 17.39 -8.21 -15.12
N PHE A 81 18.07 -9.25 -14.65
CA PHE A 81 19.02 -9.13 -13.54
C PHE A 81 20.38 -9.70 -13.90
N THR A 82 21.46 -9.15 -13.35
CA THR A 82 22.75 -9.86 -13.34
C THR A 82 22.72 -10.99 -12.29
N ILE A 83 23.56 -12.02 -12.45
CA ILE A 83 23.65 -13.08 -11.43
C ILE A 83 24.43 -12.62 -10.20
N ALA A 84 25.68 -12.17 -10.41
CA ALA A 84 26.65 -11.96 -9.34
C ALA A 84 26.41 -10.67 -8.54
N SER A 85 26.31 -9.51 -9.20
CA SER A 85 25.96 -8.23 -8.55
C SER A 85 24.46 -8.13 -8.21
N HIS A 86 23.64 -9.00 -8.81
CA HIS A 86 22.18 -9.00 -8.71
C HIS A 86 21.53 -7.69 -9.18
N GLU A 87 22.20 -6.86 -9.94
CA GLU A 87 21.69 -5.55 -10.39
C GLU A 87 20.50 -5.72 -11.33
N ARG A 88 19.54 -4.79 -11.22
CA ARG A 88 18.36 -4.69 -12.08
C ARG A 88 18.66 -3.83 -13.30
N PHE A 89 18.19 -4.29 -14.46
CA PHE A 89 17.97 -3.44 -15.60
C PHE A 89 16.51 -2.97 -15.61
N SER A 90 16.30 -1.67 -15.79
CA SER A 90 14.96 -1.09 -15.98
C SER A 90 14.42 -1.49 -17.34
N TRP A 91 13.13 -1.79 -17.42
CA TRP A 91 12.48 -1.88 -18.72
C TRP A 91 12.47 -0.49 -19.36
N ALA A 92 12.85 -0.37 -20.63
CA ALA A 92 12.95 0.88 -21.36
C ALA A 92 11.73 1.78 -21.13
N ARG A 93 11.90 3.03 -20.67
CA ARG A 93 10.79 3.80 -20.12
C ARG A 93 10.85 5.30 -20.37
N TYR A 94 9.69 5.95 -20.28
CA TYR A 94 9.60 7.40 -20.36
C TYR A 94 8.70 7.98 -19.25
N PRO A 95 9.19 8.97 -18.48
CA PRO A 95 10.57 9.47 -18.46
C PRO A 95 11.57 8.46 -17.89
N ASP A 96 12.85 8.63 -18.24
CA ASP A 96 13.95 7.78 -17.77
C ASP A 96 14.02 7.80 -16.25
N MET A 97 14.06 6.62 -15.62
CA MET A 97 14.29 6.52 -14.18
C MET A 97 14.85 5.15 -13.81
N ASN A 98 15.65 5.13 -12.74
CA ASN A 98 16.00 3.90 -12.04
C ASN A 98 14.93 3.60 -10.98
N ILE A 99 14.15 2.55 -11.22
CA ILE A 99 13.04 2.17 -10.34
C ILE A 99 13.47 1.80 -8.90
N GLU A 100 14.73 1.46 -8.67
CA GLU A 100 15.25 1.14 -7.33
C GLU A 100 15.69 2.37 -6.53
N THR A 101 15.93 3.52 -7.17
CA THR A 101 16.49 4.72 -6.52
C THR A 101 15.66 5.98 -6.69
N ASP A 102 14.98 6.12 -7.83
CA ASP A 102 14.18 7.28 -8.17
C ASP A 102 12.74 7.10 -7.70
N GLN A 103 12.08 8.22 -7.40
CA GLN A 103 10.72 8.25 -6.85
C GLN A 103 9.84 9.11 -7.74
N TRP A 104 8.60 8.67 -7.95
CA TRP A 104 7.62 9.43 -8.72
C TRP A 104 6.24 9.37 -8.05
N GLY A 105 5.41 10.39 -8.30
CA GLY A 105 4.08 10.51 -7.70
C GLY A 105 3.94 11.70 -6.76
N TYR A 106 2.76 11.84 -6.16
CA TYR A 106 2.35 13.03 -5.43
C TYR A 106 3.36 13.53 -4.40
N SER A 107 3.86 12.66 -3.52
CA SER A 107 4.72 13.11 -2.40
C SER A 107 6.21 13.18 -2.75
N SER A 108 6.58 12.84 -3.99
CA SER A 108 7.98 12.76 -4.39
C SER A 108 8.56 14.14 -4.72
N PRO A 109 9.71 14.54 -4.14
CA PRO A 109 10.32 15.85 -4.38
C PRO A 109 10.64 16.15 -5.85
N GLU A 110 10.94 15.10 -6.62
CA GLU A 110 11.32 15.21 -8.04
C GLU A 110 10.27 14.63 -9.00
N ARG A 111 9.00 14.52 -8.55
CA ARG A 111 7.94 13.85 -9.30
C ARG A 111 7.84 14.27 -10.77
N ALA A 112 7.97 15.56 -11.05
CA ALA A 112 7.86 16.12 -12.40
C ALA A 112 9.00 15.69 -13.34
N LYS A 113 10.14 15.21 -12.83
CA LYS A 113 11.24 14.68 -13.64
C LYS A 113 10.96 13.26 -14.14
N PHE A 114 10.25 12.47 -13.33
CA PHE A 114 10.09 11.03 -13.52
C PHE A 114 8.66 10.62 -13.91
N SER A 115 7.80 11.58 -14.25
CA SER A 115 6.44 11.33 -14.72
C SER A 115 6.00 12.32 -15.78
N ILE A 116 5.17 11.86 -16.72
CA ILE A 116 4.48 12.71 -17.69
C ILE A 116 3.27 13.33 -17.00
N ASN A 117 3.12 14.64 -17.20
CA ASN A 117 2.04 15.40 -16.57
C ASN A 117 0.66 14.94 -17.08
N SER A 118 -0.30 14.81 -16.17
CA SER A 118 -1.67 14.43 -16.52
C SER A 118 -2.36 15.35 -17.53
N ASN A 119 -1.96 16.63 -17.58
CA ASN A 119 -2.51 17.62 -18.52
C ASN A 119 -2.15 17.37 -20.00
N GLN A 120 -1.26 16.41 -20.26
CA GLN A 120 -0.91 15.93 -21.60
C GLN A 120 -1.91 14.91 -22.14
N VAL A 121 -2.72 14.32 -21.26
CA VAL A 121 -3.79 13.41 -21.65
C VAL A 121 -4.99 14.24 -22.10
N ILE A 122 -5.48 13.97 -23.31
CA ILE A 122 -6.69 14.63 -23.83
C ILE A 122 -7.93 13.93 -23.27
N GLU A 123 -7.87 12.60 -23.17
CA GLU A 123 -8.99 11.78 -22.73
C GLU A 123 -8.52 10.39 -22.27
N TRP A 124 -9.10 9.91 -21.16
CA TRP A 124 -9.09 8.51 -20.78
C TRP A 124 -10.40 7.87 -21.24
N THR A 125 -10.31 6.82 -22.05
CA THR A 125 -11.49 6.16 -22.62
C THR A 125 -12.25 5.44 -21.52
N LYS A 126 -13.51 5.84 -21.33
CA LYS A 126 -14.44 5.17 -20.42
C LYS A 126 -14.83 3.79 -20.96
N ARG A 127 -15.09 2.87 -20.04
CA ARG A 127 -15.68 1.58 -20.35
C ARG A 127 -17.09 1.76 -20.92
N ALA A 128 -17.50 0.87 -21.83
CA ALA A 128 -18.90 0.78 -22.24
C ALA A 128 -19.80 0.31 -21.08
N VAL A 129 -21.07 0.69 -21.10
CA VAL A 129 -22.08 0.19 -20.16
C VAL A 129 -22.24 -1.31 -20.34
N GLY A 130 -22.10 -2.07 -19.25
CA GLY A 130 -22.23 -3.53 -19.22
C GLY A 130 -23.36 -4.01 -18.30
N ALA A 131 -23.42 -5.33 -18.11
CA ALA A 131 -24.37 -5.93 -17.18
C ALA A 131 -24.09 -5.49 -15.74
N LEU A 132 -25.16 -5.28 -14.96
CA LEU A 132 -25.03 -4.93 -13.55
C LEU A 132 -24.48 -6.11 -12.74
N PRO A 133 -23.65 -5.84 -11.70
CA PRO A 133 -23.31 -6.86 -10.72
C PRO A 133 -24.55 -7.34 -9.95
N ALA A 134 -24.50 -8.58 -9.46
CA ALA A 134 -25.43 -9.04 -8.43
C ALA A 134 -25.02 -8.41 -7.10
N PHE A 135 -25.92 -7.65 -6.49
CA PHE A 135 -25.66 -6.95 -5.23
C PHE A 135 -26.18 -7.74 -4.03
N THR A 136 -25.38 -7.81 -2.98
CA THR A 136 -25.79 -8.25 -1.65
C THR A 136 -25.68 -7.05 -0.71
N ALA A 137 -26.76 -6.71 -0.01
CA ALA A 137 -26.76 -5.67 1.01
C ALA A 137 -27.58 -6.15 2.21
N ILE A 138 -26.98 -6.12 3.40
CA ILE A 138 -27.58 -6.60 4.65
C ILE A 138 -27.52 -5.45 5.66
N ASP A 139 -28.68 -5.01 6.11
CA ASP A 139 -28.82 -4.05 7.22
C ASP A 139 -28.65 -4.80 8.55
N LEU A 140 -27.51 -4.58 9.20
CA LEU A 140 -27.16 -5.26 10.45
C LEU A 140 -27.86 -4.64 11.66
N THR A 141 -28.59 -3.53 11.50
CA THR A 141 -29.35 -2.91 12.60
C THR A 141 -30.66 -3.64 12.90
N LYS A 142 -31.13 -4.52 12.01
CA LYS A 142 -32.44 -5.17 12.10
C LYS A 142 -32.41 -6.47 12.91
N SER A 143 -33.37 -6.63 13.82
CA SER A 143 -33.67 -7.91 14.49
C SER A 143 -34.23 -8.91 13.48
N GLY A 144 -33.43 -9.91 13.09
CA GLY A 144 -33.77 -10.88 12.04
C GLY A 144 -32.88 -10.82 10.80
N ASN A 145 -31.84 -9.99 10.81
CA ASN A 145 -30.79 -10.07 9.79
C ASN A 145 -30.14 -11.48 9.80
N PRO A 146 -29.62 -11.97 8.67
CA PRO A 146 -29.15 -13.35 8.51
C PRO A 146 -27.94 -13.71 9.39
N THR A 147 -27.27 -12.73 10.00
CA THR A 147 -26.14 -12.98 10.91
C THR A 147 -26.59 -13.36 12.32
N GLY A 148 -27.84 -13.03 12.68
CA GLY A 148 -28.37 -13.22 14.03
C GLY A 148 -27.82 -12.23 15.07
N VAL A 149 -26.91 -11.34 14.70
CA VAL A 149 -26.28 -10.35 15.58
C VAL A 149 -26.61 -8.95 15.07
N ILE A 150 -26.94 -8.05 15.99
CA ILE A 150 -27.23 -6.65 15.65
C ILE A 150 -25.94 -5.82 15.77
N LYS A 151 -25.67 -4.98 14.76
CA LYS A 151 -24.66 -3.91 14.81
C LYS A 151 -25.34 -2.57 14.60
N ASN A 152 -25.14 -1.64 15.52
CA ASN A 152 -25.65 -0.28 15.44
C ASN A 152 -24.81 0.68 16.28
N ASP A 153 -23.51 0.66 16.03
CA ASP A 153 -22.48 1.34 16.83
C ASP A 153 -21.77 2.45 16.05
N SER A 154 -21.96 2.56 14.73
CA SER A 154 -21.43 3.68 13.94
C SER A 154 -22.47 4.80 13.75
N ALA A 155 -22.01 6.05 13.85
CA ALA A 155 -22.78 7.23 13.46
C ALA A 155 -23.02 7.30 11.93
N MET A 156 -22.23 6.59 11.13
CA MET A 156 -22.45 6.46 9.68
C MET A 156 -23.19 5.16 9.38
N SER A 157 -24.41 5.28 8.87
CA SER A 157 -25.29 4.13 8.61
C SER A 157 -24.67 3.08 7.68
N GLY A 158 -23.84 3.50 6.73
CA GLY A 158 -23.13 2.60 5.81
C GLY A 158 -22.20 1.59 6.51
N TYR A 159 -21.62 1.92 7.66
CA TYR A 159 -20.77 1.00 8.43
C TYR A 159 -21.56 0.08 9.37
N ASN A 160 -22.88 0.22 9.40
CA ASN A 160 -23.81 -0.74 10.01
C ASN A 160 -24.42 -1.68 8.95
N MET A 161 -23.86 -1.70 7.74
CA MET A 161 -24.30 -2.53 6.63
C MET A 161 -23.17 -3.47 6.17
N PHE A 162 -23.50 -4.72 5.84
CA PHE A 162 -22.63 -5.52 5.00
C PHE A 162 -23.08 -5.37 3.54
N ASN A 163 -22.16 -5.04 2.63
CA ASN A 163 -22.47 -4.95 1.21
C ASN A 163 -21.34 -5.46 0.31
N GLU A 164 -21.71 -6.03 -0.84
CA GLU A 164 -20.78 -6.45 -1.88
C GLU A 164 -21.49 -6.57 -3.24
N GLY A 165 -20.72 -6.54 -4.33
CA GLY A 165 -21.21 -6.88 -5.67
C GLY A 165 -20.37 -7.97 -6.33
N LYS A 166 -21.00 -8.80 -7.16
CA LYS A 166 -20.36 -9.91 -7.86
C LYS A 166 -20.83 -10.02 -9.31
N GLY A 167 -19.91 -10.28 -10.24
CA GLY A 167 -20.24 -10.46 -11.65
C GLY A 167 -20.49 -9.16 -12.40
N GLY A 168 -21.17 -9.24 -13.54
CA GLY A 168 -21.46 -8.09 -14.39
C GLY A 168 -20.20 -7.37 -14.85
N VAL A 169 -20.25 -6.04 -14.90
CA VAL A 169 -19.12 -5.18 -15.29
C VAL A 169 -17.88 -5.36 -14.38
N CYS A 170 -18.06 -5.82 -13.14
CA CYS A 170 -16.94 -6.00 -12.21
C CYS A 170 -15.96 -7.10 -12.65
N ASN A 171 -16.43 -8.17 -13.29
CA ASN A 171 -15.57 -9.22 -13.83
C ASN A 171 -14.62 -8.72 -14.93
N SER A 172 -14.87 -7.53 -15.49
CA SER A 172 -13.99 -6.92 -16.49
C SER A 172 -12.76 -6.21 -15.90
N VAL A 173 -12.70 -6.08 -14.56
CA VAL A 173 -11.58 -5.49 -13.80
C VAL A 173 -11.10 -6.46 -12.73
N TRP A 174 -11.99 -6.92 -11.86
CA TRP A 174 -11.69 -7.89 -10.80
C TRP A 174 -12.42 -9.19 -11.09
N ASP A 175 -11.69 -10.20 -11.56
CA ASP A 175 -12.29 -11.45 -12.02
C ASP A 175 -12.56 -12.44 -10.89
N GLY A 176 -13.84 -12.73 -10.62
CA GLY A 176 -14.28 -13.90 -9.84
C GLY A 176 -14.85 -13.64 -8.44
N PRO A 177 -14.15 -12.96 -7.52
CA PRO A 177 -14.63 -12.72 -6.17
C PRO A 177 -15.62 -11.56 -6.11
N SER A 178 -16.44 -11.54 -5.07
CA SER A 178 -17.22 -10.35 -4.73
C SER A 178 -16.28 -9.21 -4.28
N SER A 179 -16.69 -7.97 -4.52
CA SER A 179 -15.94 -6.77 -4.10
C SER A 179 -16.86 -5.80 -3.38
N TYR A 180 -16.36 -5.20 -2.30
CA TYR A 180 -17.03 -4.13 -1.57
C TYR A 180 -17.28 -2.92 -2.48
N TRP A 181 -16.29 -2.53 -3.30
CA TRP A 181 -16.37 -1.38 -4.22
C TRP A 181 -17.19 -1.66 -5.49
N CYS A 182 -17.65 -2.90 -5.65
CA CYS A 182 -18.68 -3.27 -6.62
C CYS A 182 -20.08 -3.35 -6.00
N GLY A 183 -20.23 -3.04 -4.72
CA GLY A 183 -21.51 -2.99 -4.04
C GLY A 183 -22.37 -1.80 -4.47
N ASN A 184 -23.66 -1.87 -4.21
CA ASN A 184 -24.60 -0.76 -4.44
C ASN A 184 -24.79 0.14 -3.19
N ALA A 185 -24.06 -0.15 -2.12
CA ALA A 185 -24.20 0.49 -0.81
C ALA A 185 -22.84 0.68 -0.10
N SER A 186 -21.73 0.71 -0.85
CA SER A 186 -20.41 1.08 -0.34
C SER A 186 -20.48 2.47 0.31
N ALA A 187 -19.70 2.69 1.35
CA ALA A 187 -19.72 3.92 2.15
C ALA A 187 -18.30 4.28 2.61
N GLY A 188 -18.10 5.53 3.03
CA GLY A 188 -16.77 6.08 3.33
C GLY A 188 -16.16 6.80 2.15
N GLY A 189 -15.15 7.64 2.39
CA GLY A 189 -14.48 8.54 1.45
C GLY A 189 -14.73 8.23 -0.02
N TRP A 190 -15.53 9.08 -0.67
CA TRP A 190 -15.85 9.04 -2.11
C TRP A 190 -16.55 7.78 -2.62
N ALA A 191 -17.08 6.92 -1.75
CA ALA A 191 -17.76 5.68 -2.14
C ALA A 191 -18.96 5.91 -3.07
N GLU A 192 -19.50 7.13 -3.11
CA GLU A 192 -20.54 7.53 -4.05
C GLU A 192 -20.14 7.38 -5.51
N ILE A 193 -18.86 7.56 -5.83
CA ILE A 193 -18.35 7.32 -7.19
C ILE A 193 -18.43 5.83 -7.51
N ASP A 194 -18.05 4.98 -6.56
CA ASP A 194 -17.97 3.53 -6.74
C ASP A 194 -19.36 2.88 -6.84
N TYR A 195 -20.27 3.15 -5.90
CA TYR A 195 -21.60 2.53 -5.95
C TYR A 195 -22.42 3.06 -7.14
N GLN A 196 -22.21 4.30 -7.58
CA GLN A 196 -22.87 4.83 -8.79
C GLN A 196 -22.32 4.17 -10.06
N ALA A 197 -21.01 3.97 -10.15
CA ALA A 197 -20.38 3.24 -11.24
C ALA A 197 -20.90 1.79 -11.32
N ALA A 198 -20.99 1.10 -10.17
CA ALA A 198 -21.53 -0.25 -10.10
C ALA A 198 -23.02 -0.30 -10.52
N ARG A 199 -23.85 0.64 -10.05
CA ARG A 199 -25.30 0.71 -10.36
C ARG A 199 -25.61 1.13 -11.79
N SER A 200 -24.71 1.84 -12.45
CA SER A 200 -24.85 2.22 -13.86
C SER A 200 -24.32 1.15 -14.81
N GLY A 201 -23.56 0.17 -14.31
CA GLY A 201 -22.89 -0.82 -15.14
C GLY A 201 -21.69 -0.25 -15.92
N GLN A 202 -21.20 0.94 -15.55
CA GLN A 202 -20.08 1.62 -16.19
C GLN A 202 -19.00 1.93 -15.15
N LEU A 203 -18.08 0.97 -14.94
CA LEU A 203 -16.91 1.21 -14.09
C LEU A 203 -16.02 2.30 -14.69
N GLN A 204 -15.49 3.15 -13.80
CA GLN A 204 -14.65 4.28 -14.14
C GLN A 204 -13.15 3.91 -14.05
N ILE A 205 -12.81 2.73 -14.58
CA ILE A 205 -11.42 2.32 -14.81
C ILE A 205 -11.16 2.42 -16.32
N PRO A 206 -10.16 3.19 -16.77
CA PRO A 206 -9.91 3.42 -18.19
C PRO A 206 -9.71 2.13 -19.00
N THR A 207 -10.21 2.11 -20.24
CA THR A 207 -9.96 1.05 -21.23
C THR A 207 -9.11 1.53 -22.41
N GLY A 208 -8.60 2.75 -22.34
CA GLY A 208 -7.75 3.36 -23.35
C GLY A 208 -7.43 4.80 -22.97
N MET A 209 -6.62 5.46 -23.80
CA MET A 209 -6.31 6.87 -23.65
C MET A 209 -5.99 7.51 -25.00
N ARG A 210 -6.17 8.82 -25.06
CA ARG A 210 -5.71 9.68 -26.14
C ARG A 210 -4.93 10.84 -25.54
N TRP A 211 -3.76 11.13 -26.09
CA TRP A 211 -2.86 12.16 -25.56
C TRP A 211 -2.47 13.16 -26.64
N ASN A 212 -1.83 14.25 -26.21
CA ASN A 212 -1.28 15.25 -27.10
C ASN A 212 0.20 14.94 -27.37
N ALA A 213 0.53 14.34 -28.51
CA ALA A 213 1.93 13.99 -28.86
C ALA A 213 2.71 15.13 -29.52
N SER A 214 2.25 16.39 -29.46
CA SER A 214 3.08 17.53 -29.90
C SER A 214 4.30 17.80 -28.99
N LEU A 215 4.50 16.99 -27.93
CA LEU A 215 5.53 17.19 -26.92
C LEU A 215 6.44 15.96 -26.78
N GLY A 216 7.76 16.19 -26.97
CA GLY A 216 8.82 15.28 -26.54
C GLY A 216 8.99 13.97 -27.34
N ARG A 217 9.51 12.94 -26.65
CA ARG A 217 9.87 11.64 -27.23
C ARG A 217 8.66 10.81 -27.67
N LEU A 218 7.47 11.08 -27.10
CA LEU A 218 6.19 10.44 -27.44
C LEU A 218 5.84 10.46 -28.92
N SER A 219 6.26 11.51 -29.64
CA SER A 219 6.00 11.67 -31.08
C SER A 219 6.78 10.68 -31.96
N ARG A 220 7.79 9.99 -31.41
CA ARG A 220 8.70 9.10 -32.14
C ARG A 220 8.27 7.65 -32.13
N TRP A 221 7.24 7.29 -31.37
CA TRP A 221 6.81 5.91 -31.20
C TRP A 221 6.25 5.36 -32.51
N GLY A 222 6.87 4.30 -33.02
CA GLY A 222 6.36 3.53 -34.15
C GLY A 222 5.21 2.62 -33.72
N ASP A 223 5.46 1.72 -32.77
CA ASP A 223 4.48 0.74 -32.29
C ASP A 223 4.68 0.43 -30.80
N PRO A 224 3.91 1.07 -29.90
CA PRO A 224 4.00 0.84 -28.46
C PRO A 224 3.14 -0.35 -27.99
N ARG A 225 2.61 -1.21 -28.88
CA ARG A 225 1.81 -2.37 -28.45
C ARG A 225 2.63 -3.31 -27.56
N GLY A 226 2.00 -3.79 -26.48
CA GLY A 226 2.65 -4.56 -25.44
C GLY A 226 3.41 -3.70 -24.41
N ALA A 227 3.63 -2.41 -24.64
CA ALA A 227 4.14 -1.49 -23.63
C ALA A 227 3.05 -1.18 -22.58
N TRP A 228 3.47 -0.60 -21.47
CA TRP A 228 2.70 -0.51 -20.24
C TRP A 228 2.58 0.92 -19.78
N ILE A 229 1.36 1.39 -19.59
CA ILE A 229 1.06 2.68 -18.98
C ILE A 229 0.85 2.47 -17.49
N HIS A 230 1.59 3.21 -16.67
CA HIS A 230 1.35 3.29 -15.23
C HIS A 230 0.78 4.67 -14.96
N ALA A 231 -0.44 4.74 -14.45
CA ALA A 231 -1.12 6.02 -14.23
C ALA A 231 -1.63 6.11 -12.80
N TRP A 232 -1.36 7.25 -12.17
CA TRP A 232 -1.96 7.58 -10.89
C TRP A 232 -3.48 7.74 -11.03
N HIS A 233 -4.21 7.19 -10.07
CA HIS A 233 -5.61 7.46 -9.84
C HIS A 233 -5.84 8.97 -9.69
N SER A 234 -7.04 9.46 -10.03
CA SER A 234 -7.47 10.86 -9.92
C SER A 234 -7.12 11.57 -8.60
N GLN A 235 -6.95 10.84 -7.50
CA GLN A 235 -6.59 11.37 -6.18
C GLN A 235 -5.19 10.94 -5.70
N THR A 236 -4.36 10.34 -6.58
CA THR A 236 -2.92 10.04 -6.37
C THR A 236 -2.56 9.06 -5.25
N TRP A 237 -3.54 8.37 -4.70
CA TRP A 237 -3.42 7.32 -3.69
C TRP A 237 -3.21 5.90 -4.23
N ALA A 238 -3.42 5.67 -5.54
CA ALA A 238 -3.23 4.38 -6.20
C ALA A 238 -2.63 4.52 -7.60
N VAL A 239 -1.89 3.51 -8.05
CA VAL A 239 -1.40 3.41 -9.45
C VAL A 239 -2.09 2.23 -10.13
N HIS A 240 -2.67 2.49 -11.30
CA HIS A 240 -3.22 1.48 -12.18
C HIS A 240 -2.27 1.25 -13.35
N MET A 241 -2.14 -0.01 -13.77
CA MET A 241 -1.25 -0.40 -14.85
C MET A 241 -2.01 -1.00 -16.00
N PHE A 242 -1.71 -0.54 -17.21
CA PHE A 242 -2.42 -0.89 -18.41
C PHE A 242 -1.48 -1.33 -19.52
N GLU A 243 -1.67 -2.56 -20.01
CA GLU A 243 -0.99 -3.04 -21.21
C GLU A 243 -1.66 -2.45 -22.46
N ILE A 244 -0.87 -1.92 -23.39
CA ILE A 244 -1.35 -1.35 -24.65
C ILE A 244 -1.68 -2.48 -25.63
N ALA A 245 -2.95 -2.58 -26.01
CA ALA A 245 -3.45 -3.57 -26.96
C ALA A 245 -3.41 -3.06 -28.41
N THR A 246 -3.84 -1.81 -28.64
CA THR A 246 -3.80 -1.18 -29.97
C THR A 246 -3.29 0.25 -29.87
N PHE A 247 -2.72 0.74 -30.96
CA PHE A 247 -2.28 2.12 -31.11
C PHE A 247 -2.61 2.63 -32.52
N ASP A 248 -3.22 3.81 -32.58
CA ASP A 248 -3.44 4.57 -33.81
C ASP A 248 -2.56 5.83 -33.80
N PRO A 249 -1.48 5.87 -34.61
CA PRO A 249 -0.58 7.02 -34.66
C PRO A 249 -1.21 8.28 -35.26
N ALA A 250 -2.26 8.15 -36.08
CA ALA A 250 -2.90 9.32 -36.71
C ALA A 250 -3.70 10.14 -35.69
N THR A 251 -4.31 9.46 -34.71
CA THR A 251 -5.13 10.09 -33.66
C THR A 251 -4.47 10.10 -32.28
N GLN A 252 -3.32 9.44 -32.14
CA GLN A 252 -2.60 9.22 -30.87
C GLN A 252 -3.51 8.58 -29.83
N THR A 253 -4.27 7.59 -30.27
CA THR A 253 -5.23 6.85 -29.44
C THR A 253 -4.69 5.45 -29.21
N MET A 254 -4.77 4.98 -27.97
CA MET A 254 -4.46 3.61 -27.61
C MET A 254 -5.61 2.97 -26.84
N THR A 255 -5.78 1.66 -27.02
CA THR A 255 -6.69 0.85 -26.20
C THR A 255 -5.89 -0.09 -25.32
N PHE A 256 -6.46 -0.46 -24.17
CA PHE A 256 -5.81 -1.33 -23.20
C PHE A 256 -6.33 -2.77 -23.27
N SER A 257 -5.45 -3.72 -22.97
CA SER A 257 -5.79 -5.15 -22.91
C SER A 257 -6.91 -5.40 -21.89
N PRO A 258 -7.90 -6.26 -22.19
CA PRO A 258 -8.90 -6.66 -21.20
C PRO A 258 -8.27 -7.22 -19.92
N GLY A 259 -8.79 -6.83 -18.76
CA GLY A 259 -8.27 -7.26 -17.45
C GLY A 259 -7.12 -6.41 -16.88
N SER A 260 -6.56 -5.49 -17.68
CA SER A 260 -5.64 -4.45 -17.19
C SER A 260 -6.33 -3.44 -16.27
N GLY A 261 -5.55 -2.77 -15.41
CA GLY A 261 -6.04 -1.72 -14.51
C GLY A 261 -6.74 -2.24 -13.26
N SER A 262 -6.31 -3.39 -12.71
CA SER A 262 -6.95 -4.03 -11.56
C SER A 262 -6.20 -3.85 -10.22
N GLN A 263 -5.10 -3.09 -10.23
CA GLN A 263 -4.16 -2.96 -9.10
C GLN A 263 -4.57 -1.96 -8.02
N GLY A 264 -5.67 -1.24 -8.24
CA GLY A 264 -6.40 -0.50 -7.22
C GLY A 264 -7.82 -1.04 -7.06
N ALA A 265 -8.44 -0.77 -5.91
CA ALA A 265 -9.79 -1.26 -5.61
C ALA A 265 -10.91 -0.27 -5.97
N ARG A 266 -10.56 0.95 -6.41
CA ARG A 266 -11.45 2.12 -6.48
C ARG A 266 -11.55 2.70 -7.89
N ASN A 267 -12.74 3.17 -8.24
CA ASN A 267 -13.04 3.86 -9.50
C ASN A 267 -12.36 5.23 -9.57
N TRP A 268 -11.98 5.69 -10.77
CA TRP A 268 -11.53 7.07 -10.98
C TRP A 268 -12.74 8.01 -10.98
N CYS A 269 -12.50 9.31 -10.76
CA CYS A 269 -13.56 10.31 -10.77
C CYS A 269 -13.78 10.93 -12.17
N ARG A 270 -14.99 11.40 -12.47
CA ARG A 270 -15.26 12.27 -13.65
C ARG A 270 -15.08 13.75 -13.32
N CYS A 271 -14.84 14.54 -14.37
CA CYS A 271 -14.79 15.98 -14.30
C CYS A 271 -16.08 16.63 -13.75
N ASP A 272 -17.26 16.08 -14.06
CA ASP A 272 -18.56 16.55 -13.55
C ASP A 272 -18.94 15.99 -12.17
N GLU A 273 -18.11 15.10 -11.60
CA GLU A 273 -18.29 14.52 -10.27
C GLU A 273 -17.31 15.14 -9.25
N CYS A 274 -16.06 15.34 -9.64
CA CYS A 274 -14.99 15.75 -8.73
C CYS A 274 -14.08 16.82 -9.35
N GLU A 275 -14.64 17.93 -9.83
CA GLU A 275 -13.87 19.02 -10.46
C GLU A 275 -12.67 19.48 -9.60
N TYR A 276 -12.82 19.48 -8.27
CA TYR A 276 -11.74 19.84 -7.33
C TYR A 276 -10.52 18.89 -7.44
N ALA A 277 -10.73 17.61 -7.73
CA ALA A 277 -9.66 16.60 -7.81
C ALA A 277 -8.75 16.85 -9.02
N ALA A 278 -9.27 17.48 -10.08
CA ALA A 278 -8.49 17.82 -11.26
C ALA A 278 -7.44 18.92 -11.01
N GLY A 279 -7.58 19.71 -9.93
CA GLY A 279 -6.67 20.82 -9.58
C GLY A 279 -5.78 20.59 -8.37
N LEU A 280 -6.20 19.80 -7.36
CA LEU A 280 -5.45 19.63 -6.11
C LEU A 280 -4.25 18.67 -6.23
N TRP A 281 -4.34 17.69 -7.12
CA TRP A 281 -3.39 16.57 -7.17
C TRP A 281 -2.61 16.48 -8.49
N SER A 282 -2.87 17.39 -9.43
CA SER A 282 -2.17 17.49 -10.71
C SER A 282 -1.11 18.60 -10.68
N ASN A 283 0.01 18.38 -11.35
CA ASN A 283 1.12 19.32 -11.36
C ASN A 283 0.85 20.63 -12.13
N ASN A 284 -0.26 20.79 -12.90
CA ASN A 284 -0.52 22.00 -13.69
C ASN A 284 -1.96 22.12 -14.25
N GLY A 285 -2.91 22.47 -13.38
CA GLY A 285 -4.16 23.14 -13.77
C GLY A 285 -5.33 22.22 -14.16
N ASN A 286 -6.53 22.67 -13.81
CA ASN A 286 -7.78 21.98 -14.11
C ASN A 286 -8.00 21.88 -15.64
N TRP A 287 -7.99 20.66 -16.18
CA TRP A 287 -8.36 20.40 -17.58
C TRP A 287 -9.83 20.03 -17.74
N CYS A 288 -10.58 19.88 -16.64
CA CYS A 288 -12.02 19.79 -16.67
C CYS A 288 -12.64 21.09 -17.19
N GLY A 289 -13.78 20.96 -17.87
CA GLY A 289 -14.50 22.06 -18.49
C GLY A 289 -13.99 22.44 -19.89
N ARG A 290 -12.91 21.81 -20.38
CA ARG A 290 -12.36 22.06 -21.73
C ARG A 290 -13.16 21.39 -22.84
N LEU A 291 -13.73 20.21 -22.60
CA LEU A 291 -14.58 19.50 -23.55
C LEU A 291 -15.88 19.12 -22.86
N LYS A 292 -16.97 19.79 -23.26
CA LYS A 292 -18.31 19.55 -22.73
C LYS A 292 -19.13 18.77 -23.75
N ASP A 293 -19.96 17.86 -23.27
CA ASP A 293 -20.98 17.20 -24.07
C ASP A 293 -22.13 18.16 -24.43
N GLU A 294 -23.12 17.66 -25.17
CA GLU A 294 -24.30 18.41 -25.59
C GLU A 294 -25.14 18.98 -24.43
N THR A 295 -24.97 18.44 -23.22
CA THR A 295 -25.64 18.91 -22.00
C THR A 295 -24.82 19.96 -21.25
N GLY A 296 -23.64 20.32 -21.76
CA GLY A 296 -22.72 21.25 -21.14
C GLY A 296 -21.87 20.64 -20.02
N LYS A 297 -21.88 19.30 -19.86
CA LYS A 297 -21.12 18.59 -18.83
C LYS A 297 -19.83 17.99 -19.40
N ASP A 298 -18.77 18.01 -18.62
CA ASP A 298 -17.53 17.32 -18.94
C ASP A 298 -17.49 15.99 -18.19
N THR A 299 -17.74 14.88 -18.88
CA THR A 299 -17.86 13.56 -18.24
C THR A 299 -16.61 12.70 -18.40
N ARG A 300 -15.49 13.29 -18.81
CA ARG A 300 -14.20 12.59 -18.97
C ARG A 300 -13.64 12.19 -17.60
N LEU A 301 -12.90 11.08 -17.55
CA LEU A 301 -12.22 10.63 -16.33
C LEU A 301 -11.02 11.53 -16.03
N ILE A 302 -10.86 11.91 -14.77
CA ILE A 302 -9.71 12.63 -14.24
C ILE A 302 -8.55 11.65 -14.10
N GLY A 303 -7.41 11.92 -14.73
CA GLY A 303 -6.19 11.12 -14.55
C GLY A 303 -5.13 11.85 -13.74
N GLY A 304 -4.27 11.06 -13.08
CA GLY A 304 -3.03 11.55 -12.48
C GLY A 304 -1.85 11.49 -13.46
N ASP A 305 -0.67 11.85 -12.95
CA ASP A 305 0.58 11.74 -13.71
C ASP A 305 0.84 10.27 -14.09
N TRP A 306 1.56 10.04 -15.18
CA TRP A 306 1.73 8.70 -15.74
C TRP A 306 3.13 8.48 -16.31
N VAL A 307 3.50 7.23 -16.49
CA VAL A 307 4.73 6.80 -17.17
C VAL A 307 4.41 5.68 -18.15
N VAL A 308 5.32 5.45 -19.10
CA VAL A 308 5.28 4.27 -19.95
C VAL A 308 6.55 3.43 -19.77
N GLU A 309 6.42 2.12 -19.83
CA GLU A 309 7.53 1.17 -19.87
C GLU A 309 7.33 0.19 -21.05
N GLY A 310 8.40 -0.22 -21.72
CA GLY A 310 8.37 -1.22 -22.79
C GLY A 310 8.30 -0.73 -24.22
N VAL A 311 8.53 0.56 -24.46
CA VAL A 311 8.61 1.11 -25.82
C VAL A 311 10.05 1.02 -26.31
N PHE A 312 10.28 0.48 -27.50
CA PHE A 312 11.64 0.27 -28.03
C PHE A 312 12.40 1.59 -28.18
N GLU A 313 11.72 2.62 -28.65
CA GLU A 313 12.28 3.95 -28.85
C GLU A 313 12.74 4.63 -27.55
N GLU A 314 12.23 4.18 -26.41
CA GLU A 314 12.59 4.65 -25.07
C GLU A 314 13.74 3.82 -24.47
N LEU A 315 14.37 2.90 -25.22
CA LEU A 315 15.66 2.32 -24.85
C LEU A 315 16.74 3.33 -25.18
N ASP A 316 16.91 4.34 -24.32
CA ASP A 316 17.77 5.47 -24.60
C ASP A 316 18.62 5.95 -23.42
N SER A 317 18.58 5.23 -22.30
CA SER A 317 19.41 5.48 -21.12
C SER A 317 20.19 4.24 -20.66
N PRO A 318 21.39 4.43 -20.04
CA PRO A 318 22.12 3.34 -19.41
C PRO A 318 21.32 2.65 -18.31
N GLY A 319 21.43 1.33 -18.22
CA GLY A 319 20.70 0.50 -17.27
C GLY A 319 19.37 -0.03 -17.81
N GLU A 320 19.00 0.30 -19.04
CA GLU A 320 17.74 -0.14 -19.65
C GLU A 320 17.88 -1.39 -20.52
N PHE A 321 16.76 -2.07 -20.75
CA PHE A 321 16.64 -3.13 -21.74
C PHE A 321 15.29 -3.12 -22.46
N TRP A 322 15.25 -3.75 -23.63
CA TRP A 322 14.01 -4.03 -24.37
C TRP A 322 14.07 -5.41 -25.02
N TYR A 323 12.92 -6.10 -25.06
CA TYR A 323 12.83 -7.47 -25.59
C TYR A 323 11.64 -7.62 -26.54
N ASN A 324 11.91 -8.13 -27.74
CA ASN A 324 10.89 -8.54 -28.68
C ASN A 324 10.57 -10.03 -28.53
N ALA A 325 9.41 -10.35 -27.95
CA ALA A 325 8.99 -11.74 -27.77
C ALA A 325 8.77 -12.51 -29.09
N THR A 326 8.42 -11.81 -30.18
CA THR A 326 8.14 -12.45 -31.48
C THR A 326 9.43 -12.86 -32.19
N SER A 327 10.45 -11.99 -32.20
CA SER A 327 11.74 -12.28 -32.84
C SER A 327 12.77 -12.90 -31.89
N GLY A 328 12.54 -12.86 -30.57
CA GLY A 328 13.51 -13.25 -29.55
C GLY A 328 14.68 -12.27 -29.42
N GLU A 329 14.57 -11.05 -29.98
CA GLU A 329 15.64 -10.05 -29.97
C GLU A 329 15.66 -9.30 -28.63
N LEU A 330 16.80 -9.33 -27.94
CA LEU A 330 17.07 -8.64 -26.68
C LEU A 330 18.09 -7.54 -26.92
N TRP A 331 17.73 -6.32 -26.52
CA TRP A 331 18.59 -5.14 -26.52
C TRP A 331 18.86 -4.70 -25.08
N VAL A 332 20.11 -4.39 -24.76
CA VAL A 332 20.53 -4.01 -23.40
C VAL A 332 21.53 -2.85 -23.49
N TRP A 333 21.34 -1.86 -22.63
CA TRP A 333 22.33 -0.80 -22.39
C TRP A 333 22.92 -0.95 -20.99
N PRO A 334 24.16 -1.46 -20.84
CA PRO A 334 24.84 -1.58 -19.55
C PRO A 334 25.09 -0.25 -18.86
N ASN A 335 24.98 -0.24 -17.53
CA ASN A 335 25.29 0.92 -16.69
C ASN A 335 26.80 1.08 -16.45
N SER A 336 27.58 1.18 -17.54
CA SER A 336 29.04 1.38 -17.49
C SER A 336 29.44 2.63 -18.25
N THR A 337 30.32 3.44 -17.68
CA THR A 337 30.90 4.63 -18.33
C THR A 337 31.73 4.28 -19.58
N ILE A 338 32.07 3.01 -19.79
CA ILE A 338 32.79 2.49 -20.96
C ILE A 338 32.12 1.19 -21.42
N ASP A 339 31.38 1.27 -22.53
CA ASP A 339 30.54 0.20 -23.11
C ASP A 339 31.33 -0.78 -24.00
N THR A 340 32.50 -1.25 -23.54
CA THR A 340 33.41 -2.10 -24.34
C THR A 340 33.29 -3.59 -24.05
N THR A 341 32.62 -3.99 -22.97
CA THR A 341 32.44 -5.40 -22.59
C THR A 341 31.00 -5.84 -22.78
N PRO A 342 30.76 -7.04 -23.34
CA PRO A 342 29.40 -7.56 -23.49
C PRO A 342 28.72 -7.75 -22.13
N PRO A 343 27.37 -7.70 -22.07
CA PRO A 343 26.64 -7.97 -20.85
C PRO A 343 27.02 -9.34 -20.25
N PRO A 344 27.08 -9.47 -18.91
CA PRO A 344 27.30 -10.76 -18.25
C PRO A 344 26.11 -11.70 -18.50
N THR A 345 26.16 -12.92 -17.95
CA THR A 345 24.97 -13.77 -17.93
C THR A 345 23.86 -13.08 -17.14
N LEU A 346 22.74 -12.85 -17.82
CA LEU A 346 21.55 -12.21 -17.27
C LEU A 346 20.51 -13.27 -16.88
N VAL A 347 19.59 -12.91 -15.99
CA VAL A 347 18.51 -13.75 -15.47
C VAL A 347 17.19 -13.07 -15.76
N ILE A 348 16.27 -13.85 -16.34
CA ILE A 348 14.89 -13.42 -16.55
C ILE A 348 14.00 -14.08 -15.49
N PRO A 349 13.25 -13.33 -14.68
CA PRO A 349 12.21 -13.87 -13.81
C PRO A 349 11.09 -14.51 -14.63
N VAL A 350 10.67 -15.72 -14.25
CA VAL A 350 9.55 -16.40 -14.92
C VAL A 350 8.53 -16.99 -13.95
N LEU A 351 8.88 -17.20 -12.69
CA LEU A 351 7.97 -17.69 -11.67
C LEU A 351 7.45 -16.55 -10.80
N GLU A 352 6.14 -16.53 -10.56
CA GLU A 352 5.53 -15.65 -9.55
C GLU A 352 5.79 -16.20 -8.14
N SER A 353 5.63 -17.51 -7.99
CA SER A 353 5.94 -18.25 -6.76
C SER A 353 7.15 -19.13 -6.96
N ILE A 354 8.15 -18.92 -6.09
CA ILE A 354 9.36 -19.75 -6.04
C ILE A 354 9.08 -20.98 -5.18
N VAL A 355 8.40 -20.78 -4.05
CA VAL A 355 7.98 -21.85 -3.13
C VAL A 355 6.52 -21.65 -2.73
N SER A 356 5.75 -22.74 -2.74
CA SER A 356 4.36 -22.78 -2.28
C SER A 356 4.20 -23.90 -1.25
N VAL A 357 3.72 -23.57 -0.06
CA VAL A 357 3.38 -24.52 1.01
C VAL A 357 1.87 -24.65 1.08
N GLN A 358 1.36 -25.85 0.84
CA GLN A 358 -0.07 -26.12 0.70
C GLN A 358 -0.50 -27.19 1.71
N GLY A 359 -1.22 -26.79 2.77
CA GLY A 359 -1.73 -27.74 3.76
C GLY A 359 -0.67 -28.37 4.68
N ALA A 360 0.60 -28.02 4.54
CA ALA A 360 1.69 -28.60 5.32
C ALA A 360 1.87 -27.89 6.66
N GLN A 361 2.46 -28.59 7.63
CA GLN A 361 2.69 -28.10 8.98
C GLN A 361 4.15 -28.26 9.43
N ASP A 362 4.56 -27.50 10.44
CA ASP A 362 5.89 -27.57 11.05
C ASP A 362 7.03 -27.39 10.02
N ILE A 363 6.87 -26.43 9.11
CA ILE A 363 7.86 -26.11 8.08
C ILE A 363 8.83 -25.03 8.58
N THR A 364 10.11 -25.17 8.26
CA THR A 364 11.10 -24.13 8.57
C THR A 364 11.93 -23.79 7.34
N PHE A 365 12.00 -22.49 6.99
CA PHE A 365 12.98 -21.93 6.08
C PHE A 365 13.98 -21.12 6.90
N GLU A 366 15.27 -21.39 6.74
CA GLU A 366 16.30 -20.78 7.58
C GLU A 366 17.54 -20.37 6.77
N ARG A 367 17.97 -19.11 6.89
CA ARG A 367 19.22 -18.59 6.30
C ARG A 367 19.32 -18.83 4.78
N ILE A 368 18.20 -18.70 4.06
CA ILE A 368 18.15 -18.77 2.60
C ILE A 368 17.60 -17.47 2.02
N GLY A 369 17.95 -17.22 0.76
CA GLY A 369 17.43 -16.08 0.00
C GLY A 369 16.37 -16.50 -1.03
N PHE A 370 15.44 -15.59 -1.34
CA PHE A 370 14.46 -15.68 -2.42
C PHE A 370 14.68 -14.50 -3.37
N ARG A 371 14.82 -14.76 -4.68
CA ARG A 371 15.07 -13.73 -5.71
C ARG A 371 14.46 -14.04 -7.07
N ASP A 372 14.40 -13.04 -7.93
CA ASP A 372 14.00 -13.15 -9.35
C ASP A 372 12.57 -13.71 -9.55
N ALA A 373 11.58 -13.21 -8.79
CA ALA A 373 10.16 -13.50 -9.06
C ALA A 373 9.55 -12.47 -10.01
N VAL A 374 8.72 -12.92 -10.96
CA VAL A 374 8.15 -12.09 -12.02
C VAL A 374 7.03 -11.17 -11.52
N SER A 375 6.80 -10.06 -12.21
CA SER A 375 5.71 -9.13 -11.94
C SER A 375 4.35 -9.79 -12.15
N THR A 376 3.39 -9.51 -11.26
CA THR A 376 2.04 -10.07 -11.28
C THR A 376 1.00 -9.10 -11.87
N TYR A 377 1.45 -8.07 -12.58
CA TYR A 377 0.56 -7.01 -12.99
C TYR A 377 -0.54 -7.43 -13.99
N ASN A 378 -0.24 -8.32 -14.95
CA ASN A 378 -1.24 -8.80 -15.92
C ASN A 378 -2.05 -9.98 -15.37
N GLN A 379 -1.92 -10.26 -14.07
CA GLN A 379 -2.66 -11.32 -13.43
C GLN A 379 -4.02 -10.82 -12.95
N ARG A 380 -4.82 -11.75 -12.43
CA ARG A 380 -6.12 -11.44 -11.85
C ARG A 380 -5.95 -10.90 -10.44
N TRP A 381 -6.51 -9.72 -10.19
CA TRP A 381 -6.51 -9.10 -8.86
C TRP A 381 -7.89 -9.21 -8.23
N GLY A 382 -7.91 -9.25 -6.90
CA GLY A 382 -9.13 -9.21 -6.13
C GLY A 382 -9.07 -8.16 -5.03
N VAL A 383 -10.24 -7.68 -4.65
CA VAL A 383 -10.42 -6.76 -3.53
C VAL A 383 -10.74 -7.59 -2.29
N PRO A 384 -9.89 -7.58 -1.26
CA PRO A 384 -10.02 -8.51 -0.15
C PRO A 384 -11.12 -8.11 0.85
N SER A 385 -11.40 -6.82 1.00
CA SER A 385 -12.35 -6.25 1.98
C SER A 385 -12.71 -4.79 1.63
N GLY A 386 -13.32 -4.05 2.56
CA GLY A 386 -13.71 -2.64 2.38
C GLY A 386 -12.56 -1.62 2.44
N GLY A 387 -11.30 -2.03 2.52
CA GLY A 387 -10.16 -1.13 2.32
C GLY A 387 -9.87 -0.87 0.84
N ASP A 388 -9.03 0.12 0.56
CA ASP A 388 -8.85 0.64 -0.80
C ASP A 388 -7.85 -0.15 -1.67
N TRP A 389 -7.29 -1.25 -1.13
CA TRP A 389 -6.23 -2.01 -1.77
C TRP A 389 -6.81 -3.23 -2.49
N ALA A 390 -6.42 -3.40 -3.76
CA ALA A 390 -6.57 -4.68 -4.46
C ALA A 390 -5.24 -5.41 -4.42
N MET A 391 -5.27 -6.74 -4.49
CA MET A 391 -4.05 -7.53 -4.60
C MET A 391 -4.22 -8.77 -5.48
N HIS A 392 -3.14 -9.17 -6.12
CA HIS A 392 -3.02 -10.51 -6.69
C HIS A 392 -2.56 -11.49 -5.60
N PRO A 393 -3.28 -12.60 -5.33
CA PRO A 393 -2.98 -13.53 -4.25
C PRO A 393 -1.83 -14.50 -4.61
N SER A 394 -0.66 -13.94 -4.94
CA SER A 394 0.59 -14.68 -5.15
C SER A 394 1.76 -13.91 -4.54
N ALA A 395 2.85 -14.62 -4.28
CA ALA A 395 4.11 -14.12 -3.74
C ALA A 395 5.25 -15.09 -4.06
N ALA A 396 6.49 -14.67 -3.86
CA ALA A 396 7.65 -15.55 -4.00
C ALA A 396 7.61 -16.75 -3.03
N LEU A 397 7.13 -16.54 -1.81
CA LEU A 397 6.77 -17.60 -0.85
C LEU A 397 5.27 -17.53 -0.51
N VAL A 398 4.51 -18.57 -0.85
CA VAL A 398 3.08 -18.65 -0.54
C VAL A 398 2.82 -19.71 0.52
N LEU A 399 2.14 -19.34 1.60
CA LEU A 399 1.61 -20.24 2.62
C LEU A 399 0.09 -20.30 2.49
N ASN A 400 -0.44 -21.47 2.13
CA ASN A 400 -1.87 -21.69 1.96
C ASN A 400 -2.34 -22.81 2.88
N ASN A 401 -3.20 -22.47 3.84
CA ASN A 401 -3.77 -23.44 4.78
C ASN A 401 -2.71 -24.15 5.65
N THR A 402 -1.79 -23.42 6.29
CA THR A 402 -0.63 -23.99 7.02
C THR A 402 -0.68 -23.80 8.54
N GLU A 403 0.13 -24.57 9.27
CA GLU A 403 0.35 -24.39 10.71
C GLU A 403 1.84 -24.44 11.05
N ASN A 404 2.27 -23.64 12.03
CA ASN A 404 3.62 -23.65 12.59
C ASN A 404 4.73 -23.50 11.53
N VAL A 405 4.60 -22.54 10.62
CA VAL A 405 5.65 -22.21 9.65
C VAL A 405 6.60 -21.17 10.23
N SER A 406 7.91 -21.43 10.19
CA SER A 406 8.95 -20.50 10.62
C SER A 406 9.83 -20.07 9.45
N VAL A 407 10.04 -18.76 9.30
CA VAL A 407 10.92 -18.13 8.32
C VAL A 407 11.96 -17.34 9.10
N GLU A 408 13.17 -17.88 9.19
CA GLU A 408 14.21 -17.43 10.12
C GLU A 408 15.45 -16.95 9.37
N SER A 409 15.85 -15.69 9.57
CA SER A 409 17.05 -15.13 8.94
C SER A 409 17.08 -15.27 7.41
N CYS A 410 15.92 -15.19 6.77
CA CYS A 410 15.79 -15.27 5.31
C CYS A 410 15.84 -13.89 4.66
N ILE A 411 16.26 -13.85 3.39
CA ILE A 411 16.33 -12.62 2.60
C ILE A 411 15.37 -12.71 1.41
N PHE A 412 14.52 -11.72 1.22
CA PHE A 412 13.65 -11.55 0.07
C PHE A 412 14.13 -10.32 -0.70
N GLN A 413 14.61 -10.53 -1.93
CA GLN A 413 15.31 -9.50 -2.67
C GLN A 413 14.94 -9.50 -4.16
N ARG A 414 14.59 -8.33 -4.70
CA ARG A 414 14.30 -8.13 -6.14
C ARG A 414 13.26 -9.13 -6.64
N LEU A 415 12.09 -8.99 -6.04
CA LEU A 415 10.90 -9.76 -6.35
C LEU A 415 9.87 -8.77 -6.88
N ASP A 416 9.37 -8.97 -8.10
CA ASP A 416 8.50 -7.97 -8.73
C ASP A 416 7.02 -8.09 -8.31
N GLY A 417 6.68 -9.18 -7.61
CA GLY A 417 5.39 -9.38 -6.92
C GLY A 417 5.49 -9.12 -5.41
N ASN A 418 4.64 -9.81 -4.63
CA ASN A 418 4.75 -9.81 -3.17
C ASN A 418 5.92 -10.71 -2.71
N GLY A 419 6.53 -10.37 -1.58
CA GLY A 419 7.60 -11.19 -0.99
C GLY A 419 7.05 -12.51 -0.41
N MET A 420 6.09 -12.40 0.51
CA MET A 420 5.42 -13.54 1.12
C MET A 420 3.89 -13.33 1.21
N LEU A 421 3.12 -14.40 1.04
CA LEU A 421 1.66 -14.40 1.18
C LEU A 421 1.18 -15.47 2.16
N LEU A 422 0.36 -15.07 3.13
CA LEU A 422 -0.43 -15.96 3.99
C LEU A 422 -1.87 -15.98 3.47
N SER A 423 -2.20 -16.99 2.67
CA SER A 423 -3.52 -17.15 2.04
C SER A 423 -4.41 -18.11 2.83
N GLY A 424 -5.61 -17.65 3.19
CA GLY A 424 -6.60 -18.46 3.89
C GLY A 424 -6.18 -18.80 5.32
N TYR A 425 -6.31 -20.07 5.72
CA TYR A 425 -5.99 -20.50 7.07
C TYR A 425 -4.48 -20.49 7.31
N ASN A 426 -3.98 -19.75 8.30
CA ASN A 426 -2.58 -19.87 8.72
C ASN A 426 -2.47 -19.65 10.23
N GLN A 427 -1.91 -20.59 10.98
CA GLN A 427 -1.75 -20.47 12.43
C GLN A 427 -0.30 -20.59 12.85
N GLY A 428 0.14 -19.69 13.74
CA GLY A 428 1.47 -19.77 14.34
C GLY A 428 2.61 -19.53 13.35
N VAL A 429 2.39 -18.72 12.30
CA VAL A 429 3.47 -18.30 11.39
C VAL A 429 4.41 -17.34 12.11
N LYS A 430 5.71 -17.61 12.03
CA LYS A 430 6.76 -16.77 12.63
C LYS A 430 7.75 -16.33 11.56
N ILE A 431 7.94 -15.02 11.44
CA ILE A 431 8.95 -14.38 10.61
C ILE A 431 9.91 -13.68 11.57
N ASN A 432 11.16 -14.13 11.63
CA ASN A 432 12.15 -13.58 12.55
C ASN A 432 13.45 -13.28 11.82
N ASN A 433 14.02 -12.10 12.09
CA ASN A 433 15.30 -11.66 11.54
C ASN A 433 15.30 -11.64 9.99
N GLY A 434 14.16 -11.35 9.37
CA GLY A 434 14.02 -11.30 7.91
C GLY A 434 14.51 -9.98 7.32
N THR A 435 14.97 -10.02 6.08
CA THR A 435 15.25 -8.81 5.28
C THR A 435 14.41 -8.82 4.02
N PHE A 436 13.57 -7.80 3.82
CA PHE A 436 12.74 -7.61 2.63
C PHE A 436 13.19 -6.32 1.93
N GLN A 437 13.72 -6.46 0.71
CA GLN A 437 14.31 -5.32 -0.01
C GLN A 437 14.09 -5.37 -1.52
N TRP A 438 13.83 -4.21 -2.12
CA TRP A 438 13.53 -4.07 -3.54
C TRP A 438 12.37 -4.98 -3.98
N ILE A 439 11.24 -4.84 -3.29
CA ILE A 439 10.03 -5.62 -3.54
C ILE A 439 9.08 -4.80 -4.40
N GLY A 440 8.51 -5.40 -5.44
CA GLY A 440 7.60 -4.73 -6.37
C GLY A 440 6.27 -4.37 -5.74
N GLN A 441 5.75 -5.23 -4.86
CA GLN A 441 4.46 -5.05 -4.18
C GLN A 441 4.66 -5.08 -2.66
N SER A 442 3.75 -5.69 -1.90
CA SER A 442 3.90 -5.78 -0.44
C SER A 442 4.98 -6.79 -0.06
N ALA A 443 5.75 -6.49 0.98
CA ALA A 443 6.78 -7.41 1.44
C ALA A 443 6.17 -8.68 2.05
N VAL A 444 5.18 -8.51 2.94
CA VAL A 444 4.37 -9.61 3.47
C VAL A 444 2.90 -9.22 3.42
N ALA A 445 2.07 -10.10 2.87
CA ALA A 445 0.63 -9.93 2.79
C ALA A 445 -0.11 -11.09 3.46
N ALA A 446 -1.20 -10.81 4.16
CA ALA A 446 -2.08 -11.80 4.76
C ALA A 446 -3.52 -11.58 4.30
N TRP A 447 -4.16 -12.63 3.76
CA TRP A 447 -5.54 -12.54 3.25
C TRP A 447 -6.34 -13.79 3.63
N GLY A 448 -7.26 -13.64 4.58
CA GLY A 448 -8.17 -14.70 5.04
C GLY A 448 -9.48 -14.82 4.24
N ARG A 449 -10.24 -15.89 4.52
CA ARG A 449 -11.53 -16.19 3.90
C ARG A 449 -12.66 -16.10 4.91
N THR A 450 -13.87 -15.75 4.47
CA THR A 450 -15.10 -15.72 5.27
C THR A 450 -16.17 -16.59 4.59
N VAL A 451 -17.13 -17.09 5.37
CA VAL A 451 -18.33 -17.77 4.83
C VAL A 451 -19.41 -16.72 4.58
N SER A 452 -20.13 -16.83 3.46
CA SER A 452 -21.17 -15.88 3.04
C SER A 452 -20.68 -14.42 2.91
N GLY A 453 -19.37 -14.20 2.82
CA GLY A 453 -18.74 -12.87 2.75
C GLY A 453 -18.47 -12.22 4.12
N TRP A 454 -19.34 -12.42 5.12
CA TRP A 454 -19.26 -11.73 6.42
C TRP A 454 -18.92 -12.63 7.62
N ASP A 455 -19.10 -13.95 7.55
CA ASP A 455 -18.91 -14.84 8.71
C ASP A 455 -17.45 -15.31 8.84
N GLY A 456 -16.76 -14.79 9.86
CA GLY A 456 -15.38 -15.09 10.18
C GLY A 456 -15.16 -16.29 11.12
N ARG A 457 -16.22 -16.91 11.63
CA ARG A 457 -16.13 -17.84 12.77
C ARG A 457 -15.57 -19.22 12.44
N THR A 458 -15.38 -19.54 11.16
CA THR A 458 -14.78 -20.83 10.73
C THR A 458 -13.29 -20.92 11.02
N GLY A 459 -12.65 -19.80 11.39
CA GLY A 459 -11.21 -19.74 11.62
C GLY A 459 -10.37 -19.75 10.35
N SER A 460 -10.95 -19.70 9.15
CA SER A 460 -10.27 -19.77 7.83
C SER A 460 -9.42 -18.55 7.45
N GLN A 461 -8.84 -17.89 8.45
CA GLN A 461 -8.03 -16.68 8.34
C GLN A 461 -6.63 -16.90 8.92
N PRO A 462 -5.63 -16.10 8.52
CA PRO A 462 -4.38 -16.03 9.25
C PRO A 462 -4.65 -15.52 10.66
N ARG A 463 -4.20 -16.24 11.69
CA ARG A 463 -4.23 -15.77 13.08
C ARG A 463 -2.92 -16.08 13.80
N GLY A 464 -2.52 -15.22 14.73
CA GLY A 464 -1.33 -15.44 15.56
C GLY A 464 -0.02 -15.36 14.80
N THR A 465 0.03 -14.54 13.73
CA THR A 465 1.28 -14.31 12.98
C THR A 465 2.20 -13.42 13.81
N VAL A 466 3.48 -13.77 13.91
CA VAL A 466 4.50 -12.95 14.58
C VAL A 466 5.57 -12.55 13.57
N VAL A 467 5.81 -11.25 13.44
CA VAL A 467 6.87 -10.67 12.61
C VAL A 467 7.78 -9.85 13.52
N GLU A 468 9.01 -10.29 13.68
CA GLU A 468 9.93 -9.67 14.63
C GLU A 468 11.37 -9.52 14.13
N ASN A 469 12.04 -8.49 14.66
CA ASN A 469 13.46 -8.21 14.42
C ASN A 469 13.82 -8.10 12.93
N SER A 470 12.89 -7.68 12.09
CA SER A 470 13.03 -7.71 10.63
C SER A 470 13.16 -6.32 10.02
N ILE A 471 13.79 -6.25 8.86
CA ILE A 471 14.00 -5.01 8.10
C ILE A 471 13.16 -5.04 6.83
N PHE A 472 12.38 -3.99 6.62
CA PHE A 472 11.58 -3.75 5.42
C PHE A 472 12.04 -2.45 4.80
N ARG A 473 12.60 -2.51 3.60
CA ARG A 473 13.11 -1.33 2.90
C ARG A 473 12.87 -1.39 1.41
N ASP A 474 12.63 -0.25 0.78
CA ASP A 474 12.52 -0.15 -0.68
C ASP A 474 11.45 -1.15 -1.22
N VAL A 475 10.26 -1.09 -0.63
CA VAL A 475 9.10 -1.93 -0.93
C VAL A 475 8.11 -1.13 -1.79
N GLY A 476 7.34 -1.78 -2.66
CA GLY A 476 6.39 -1.09 -3.52
C GLY A 476 7.03 -0.37 -4.70
N LEU A 477 8.12 -0.92 -5.26
CA LEU A 477 8.79 -0.33 -6.42
C LEU A 477 7.86 -0.20 -7.63
N LEU A 478 6.94 -1.17 -7.75
CA LEU A 478 6.12 -1.41 -8.92
C LEU A 478 4.66 -0.98 -8.65
N GLN A 479 4.01 -1.59 -7.66
CA GLN A 479 2.65 -1.21 -7.22
C GLN A 479 2.73 -0.36 -5.95
N LYS A 480 2.00 0.77 -5.95
CA LYS A 480 2.15 1.83 -4.93
C LYS A 480 1.16 1.74 -3.75
N GLN A 481 0.08 0.95 -3.85
CA GLN A 481 -0.74 0.59 -2.67
C GLN A 481 -0.21 -0.71 -2.06
N SER A 482 0.98 -0.61 -1.47
CA SER A 482 1.75 -1.71 -0.91
C SER A 482 2.37 -1.30 0.43
N SER A 483 2.73 -2.30 1.25
CA SER A 483 3.29 -2.09 2.59
C SER A 483 4.35 -3.15 2.94
N GLY A 484 5.08 -2.89 4.03
CA GLY A 484 5.91 -3.89 4.68
C GLY A 484 5.03 -5.04 5.20
N TRP A 485 3.94 -4.68 5.88
CA TRP A 485 2.89 -5.61 6.30
C TRP A 485 1.52 -5.15 5.82
N PHE A 486 0.90 -5.95 4.96
CA PHE A 486 -0.49 -5.83 4.56
C PHE A 486 -1.32 -6.95 5.21
N GLN A 487 -2.50 -6.62 5.73
CA GLN A 487 -3.46 -7.66 6.08
C GLN A 487 -4.91 -7.30 5.73
N ALA A 488 -5.67 -8.32 5.36
CA ALA A 488 -7.12 -8.29 5.24
C ALA A 488 -7.71 -9.60 5.79
N LYS A 489 -8.86 -9.53 6.46
CA LYS A 489 -9.53 -10.69 7.08
C LYS A 489 -8.53 -11.52 7.90
N THR A 490 -7.79 -10.85 8.78
CA THR A 490 -6.65 -11.39 9.55
C THR A 490 -6.72 -10.84 10.98
N ALA A 491 -6.24 -11.60 11.97
CA ALA A 491 -6.33 -11.19 13.38
C ALA A 491 -5.14 -11.68 14.22
N ARG A 492 -4.95 -11.07 15.40
CA ARG A 492 -3.91 -11.46 16.37
C ARG A 492 -2.49 -11.46 15.78
N THR A 493 -2.19 -10.52 14.89
CA THR A 493 -0.85 -10.29 14.36
C THR A 493 0.00 -9.56 15.41
N THR A 494 1.24 -9.98 15.62
CA THR A 494 2.24 -9.24 16.41
C THR A 494 3.35 -8.75 15.49
N LEU A 495 3.55 -7.44 15.41
CA LEU A 495 4.63 -6.77 14.68
C LEU A 495 5.53 -6.08 15.71
N ARG A 496 6.74 -6.60 15.94
CA ARG A 496 7.64 -6.02 16.96
C ARG A 496 9.11 -5.91 16.58
N ASN A 497 9.78 -4.89 17.11
CA ASN A 497 11.22 -4.68 16.91
C ASN A 497 11.63 -4.62 15.43
N ASN A 498 10.74 -4.21 14.53
CA ASN A 498 11.05 -4.11 13.11
C ASN A 498 11.50 -2.69 12.74
N VAL A 499 12.27 -2.60 11.66
CA VAL A 499 12.63 -1.32 11.03
C VAL A 499 12.01 -1.28 9.64
N MET A 500 11.14 -0.30 9.40
CA MET A 500 10.37 -0.18 8.16
C MET A 500 10.57 1.21 7.55
N PHE A 501 11.17 1.27 6.36
CA PHE A 501 11.43 2.54 5.70
C PHE A 501 11.43 2.46 4.19
N ASN A 502 11.40 3.62 3.54
CA ASN A 502 11.42 3.72 2.09
C ASN A 502 10.23 3.01 1.42
N LEU A 503 9.00 3.38 1.81
CA LEU A 503 7.75 2.83 1.26
C LEU A 503 6.93 3.91 0.51
N PRO A 504 6.24 3.56 -0.58
CA PRO A 504 5.44 4.50 -1.38
C PRO A 504 4.19 4.97 -0.65
N ARG A 505 3.69 4.17 0.30
CA ARG A 505 2.46 4.37 1.08
C ARG A 505 2.73 3.95 2.54
N ALA A 506 1.81 3.28 3.23
CA ALA A 506 2.00 2.85 4.62
C ALA A 506 3.07 1.75 4.78
N ALA A 507 3.74 1.73 5.94
CA ALA A 507 4.56 0.60 6.37
C ALA A 507 3.71 -0.59 6.83
N ILE A 508 2.62 -0.30 7.53
CA ILE A 508 1.67 -1.28 8.07
C ILE A 508 0.27 -0.87 7.65
N ASN A 509 -0.45 -1.77 6.98
CA ASN A 509 -1.84 -1.55 6.59
C ASN A 509 -2.76 -2.65 7.15
N PHE A 510 -3.79 -2.22 7.88
CA PHE A 510 -4.92 -3.03 8.31
C PHE A 510 -6.12 -2.73 7.41
N ASN A 511 -6.31 -3.50 6.35
CA ASN A 511 -7.28 -3.20 5.29
C ASN A 511 -8.75 -3.37 5.71
N ASP A 512 -9.00 -3.92 6.90
CA ASP A 512 -10.31 -4.08 7.55
C ASP A 512 -10.17 -4.27 9.07
N GLY A 513 -11.28 -4.15 9.80
CA GLY A 513 -11.33 -4.39 11.25
C GLY A 513 -11.50 -5.85 11.68
N PHE A 514 -11.64 -6.80 10.74
CA PHE A 514 -12.07 -8.20 10.93
C PHE A 514 -12.16 -8.73 12.37
N GLY A 515 -11.03 -9.09 12.98
CA GLY A 515 -10.97 -9.73 14.30
C GLY A 515 -10.14 -8.98 15.32
N GLY A 516 -9.32 -8.02 14.86
CA GLY A 516 -8.41 -7.24 15.70
C GLY A 516 -7.47 -8.08 16.57
N GLY A 517 -7.18 -7.60 17.78
CA GLY A 517 -6.22 -8.21 18.70
C GLY A 517 -4.78 -8.13 18.21
N ASN A 518 -4.49 -7.25 17.26
CA ASN A 518 -3.14 -7.05 16.73
C ASN A 518 -2.29 -6.26 17.75
N ILE A 519 -1.00 -6.53 17.80
CA ILE A 519 -0.02 -5.82 18.63
C ILE A 519 1.06 -5.25 17.71
N VAL A 520 1.26 -3.93 17.75
CA VAL A 520 2.34 -3.25 17.03
C VAL A 520 3.21 -2.54 18.06
N GLU A 521 4.41 -3.06 18.32
CA GLU A 521 5.26 -2.52 19.37
C GLU A 521 6.75 -2.40 19.05
N HIS A 522 7.41 -1.39 19.61
CA HIS A 522 8.87 -1.26 19.52
C HIS A 522 9.42 -1.20 18.08
N ASN A 523 8.60 -0.81 17.10
CA ASN A 523 9.03 -0.65 15.72
C ASN A 523 9.59 0.77 15.48
N LEU A 524 10.55 0.87 14.55
CA LEU A 524 11.00 2.13 13.97
C LEU A 524 10.44 2.25 12.55
N ILE A 525 9.62 3.28 12.30
CA ILE A 525 8.96 3.50 11.01
C ILE A 525 9.23 4.91 10.52
N PHE A 526 9.82 5.07 9.34
CA PHE A 526 10.14 6.37 8.74
C PHE A 526 10.15 6.31 7.22
N ASN A 527 10.19 7.44 6.51
CA ASN A 527 10.21 7.48 5.05
C ASN A 527 9.07 6.68 4.38
N THR A 528 7.84 6.82 4.89
CA THR A 528 6.61 6.25 4.31
C THR A 528 5.86 7.31 3.51
N CYS A 529 4.93 6.90 2.64
CA CYS A 529 4.18 7.82 1.77
C CYS A 529 5.12 8.70 0.93
N ARG A 530 6.18 8.10 0.38
CA ARG A 530 7.18 8.79 -0.47
C ARG A 530 6.66 9.16 -1.84
N GLU A 531 5.69 8.39 -2.33
CA GLU A 531 5.17 8.48 -3.70
C GLU A 531 3.67 8.76 -3.71
N SER A 532 2.93 8.33 -2.69
CA SER A 532 1.50 8.62 -2.51
C SER A 532 1.25 9.57 -1.32
N GLY A 533 0.03 10.09 -1.20
CA GLY A 533 -0.44 10.89 -0.07
C GLY A 533 -1.71 10.31 0.57
N ASP A 534 -2.32 11.10 1.47
CA ASP A 534 -3.57 10.78 2.18
C ASP A 534 -3.50 9.40 2.87
N HIS A 535 -2.48 9.27 3.72
CA HIS A 535 -2.19 8.05 4.48
C HIS A 535 -1.24 8.32 5.65
N GLY A 536 -1.14 7.40 6.60
CA GLY A 536 -0.14 7.40 7.67
C GLY A 536 0.92 6.29 7.52
N PRO A 537 2.02 6.33 8.29
CA PRO A 537 2.99 5.22 8.34
C PRO A 537 2.33 3.91 8.79
N ILE A 538 1.34 3.99 9.69
CA ILE A 538 0.38 2.94 9.99
C ILE A 538 -0.99 3.43 9.54
N ASN A 539 -1.75 2.60 8.83
CA ASN A 539 -3.11 2.92 8.43
C ASN A 539 -4.09 1.76 8.66
N SER A 540 -5.35 2.11 8.90
CA SER A 540 -6.45 1.15 8.94
C SER A 540 -7.73 1.65 8.29
N TRP A 541 -8.59 0.71 7.91
CA TRP A 541 -10.01 0.93 7.56
C TRP A 541 -10.89 -0.08 8.28
N ASP A 542 -12.18 0.24 8.47
CA ASP A 542 -13.19 -0.72 8.95
C ASP A 542 -14.60 -0.41 8.38
N ARG A 543 -14.66 -0.21 7.06
CA ARG A 543 -15.90 0.13 6.34
C ARG A 543 -16.90 -1.02 6.20
N GLN A 544 -16.44 -2.25 6.35
CA GLN A 544 -17.22 -3.46 6.11
C GLN A 544 -17.18 -4.37 7.35
N PRO A 545 -18.30 -4.61 8.03
CA PRO A 545 -18.33 -5.44 9.22
C PRO A 545 -18.12 -6.93 8.92
N PHE A 546 -17.36 -7.60 9.78
CA PHE A 546 -17.21 -9.06 9.78
C PHE A 546 -17.61 -9.63 11.14
N LEU A 547 -18.41 -10.70 11.12
CA LEU A 547 -18.78 -11.39 12.35
C LEU A 547 -17.58 -12.22 12.83
N THR A 548 -17.11 -11.98 14.04
CA THR A 548 -15.88 -12.58 14.56
C THR A 548 -16.06 -13.15 15.96
N ASP A 549 -15.29 -14.20 16.26
CA ASP A 549 -15.21 -14.86 17.55
C ASP A 549 -13.99 -14.41 18.37
N VAL A 550 -13.15 -13.53 17.83
CA VAL A 550 -11.81 -13.24 18.37
C VAL A 550 -11.85 -12.56 19.74
N ALA A 551 -12.78 -11.62 19.95
CA ALA A 551 -12.89 -10.85 21.20
C ALA A 551 -13.65 -11.61 22.32
N HIS A 552 -14.73 -12.29 21.96
CA HIS A 552 -15.72 -12.79 22.93
C HIS A 552 -15.97 -14.30 22.85
N GLY A 553 -15.25 -15.01 21.98
CA GLY A 553 -15.39 -16.45 21.76
C GLY A 553 -16.60 -16.79 20.88
N LEU A 554 -16.66 -18.06 20.46
CA LEU A 554 -17.64 -18.53 19.48
C LEU A 554 -19.10 -18.37 19.93
N SER A 555 -19.40 -18.60 21.21
CA SER A 555 -20.75 -18.48 21.77
C SER A 555 -21.29 -17.05 21.83
N ASN A 556 -20.40 -16.05 21.80
CA ASN A 556 -20.74 -14.63 21.88
C ASN A 556 -20.13 -13.84 20.70
N ALA A 557 -20.02 -14.48 19.53
CA ALA A 557 -19.46 -13.84 18.35
C ALA A 557 -20.18 -12.52 18.03
N SER A 558 -19.43 -11.51 17.60
CA SER A 558 -19.95 -10.15 17.42
C SER A 558 -19.24 -9.43 16.27
N PHE A 559 -19.73 -8.24 15.92
CA PHE A 559 -19.04 -7.33 14.99
C PHE A 559 -18.01 -6.44 15.67
N GLN A 560 -17.84 -6.54 17.00
CA GLN A 560 -16.79 -5.87 17.73
C GLN A 560 -15.51 -6.73 17.69
N PRO A 561 -14.44 -6.25 17.03
CA PRO A 561 -13.15 -6.93 17.06
C PRO A 561 -12.49 -6.83 18.43
N ALA A 562 -11.46 -7.65 18.65
CA ALA A 562 -10.59 -7.46 19.81
C ALA A 562 -9.77 -6.17 19.64
N VAL A 563 -9.49 -5.48 20.73
CA VAL A 563 -8.75 -4.21 20.68
C VAL A 563 -7.37 -4.41 20.05
N ASN A 564 -7.03 -3.59 19.07
CA ASN A 564 -5.68 -3.50 18.51
C ASN A 564 -4.81 -2.61 19.38
N GLU A 565 -3.62 -3.05 19.75
CA GLU A 565 -2.71 -2.31 20.61
C GLU A 565 -1.48 -1.81 19.83
N VAL A 566 -1.21 -0.52 19.87
CA VAL A 566 -0.08 0.12 19.20
C VAL A 566 0.73 0.89 20.24
N ARG A 567 1.94 0.42 20.57
CA ARG A 567 2.71 0.98 21.70
C ARG A 567 4.22 1.03 21.52
N HIS A 568 4.88 2.00 22.16
CA HIS A 568 6.34 2.10 22.20
C HIS A 568 7.03 2.13 20.82
N ASN A 569 6.32 2.54 19.77
CA ASN A 569 6.90 2.71 18.43
C ASN A 569 7.49 4.10 18.29
N PHE A 570 8.55 4.22 17.49
CA PHE A 570 9.01 5.50 16.97
C PHE A 570 8.56 5.63 15.52
N ILE A 571 7.65 6.57 15.28
CA ILE A 571 7.03 6.81 13.99
C ILE A 571 7.39 8.22 13.51
N TRP A 572 8.04 8.29 12.35
CA TRP A 572 8.47 9.53 11.73
C TRP A 572 7.79 9.72 10.36
N ALA A 573 6.87 10.67 10.28
CA ALA A 573 6.08 10.94 9.06
C ALA A 573 6.71 12.04 8.16
N ASN A 574 8.00 11.93 7.84
CA ASN A 574 8.80 12.97 7.15
C ASN A 574 8.56 13.17 5.64
N TYR A 575 7.57 12.51 5.03
CA TYR A 575 7.22 12.66 3.61
C TYR A 575 5.74 13.06 3.47
N GLY A 576 4.98 12.42 2.59
CA GLY A 576 3.56 12.66 2.38
C GLY A 576 2.63 12.06 3.44
N ALA A 577 3.20 11.36 4.42
CA ALA A 577 2.43 10.79 5.51
C ALA A 577 1.82 11.92 6.37
N ALA A 578 0.56 11.79 6.76
CA ALA A 578 -0.15 12.78 7.56
C ALA A 578 -0.02 12.50 9.06
N GLN A 579 -0.81 11.56 9.57
CA GLN A 579 -0.79 11.11 10.98
C GLN A 579 0.16 9.95 11.20
N GLY A 580 0.67 9.82 12.42
CA GLY A 580 1.52 8.68 12.78
C GLY A 580 0.77 7.35 12.78
N VAL A 581 -0.48 7.34 13.23
CA VAL A 581 -1.44 6.28 12.95
C VAL A 581 -2.66 6.95 12.32
N ASP A 582 -2.91 6.63 11.06
CA ASP A 582 -4.06 7.11 10.30
C ASP A 582 -5.17 6.06 10.37
N ASN A 583 -5.99 6.16 11.42
CA ASN A 583 -7.18 5.36 11.55
C ASN A 583 -8.30 6.00 10.72
N ASP A 584 -8.37 5.57 9.48
CA ASP A 584 -9.26 6.13 8.47
C ASP A 584 -10.64 5.44 8.53
N ASP A 585 -11.55 5.77 7.61
CA ASP A 585 -12.95 5.35 7.57
C ASP A 585 -13.37 4.09 8.35
N GLY A 586 -14.24 4.30 9.34
CA GLY A 586 -14.85 3.25 10.16
C GLY A 586 -13.92 2.64 11.20
N SER A 587 -12.61 2.89 11.15
CA SER A 587 -11.61 2.28 12.04
C SER A 587 -12.00 2.43 13.50
N SER A 588 -12.08 1.31 14.21
CA SER A 588 -12.57 1.26 15.59
C SER A 588 -11.74 0.32 16.45
N PHE A 589 -11.84 0.47 17.78
CA PHE A 589 -11.23 -0.42 18.78
C PHE A 589 -9.70 -0.46 18.75
N TYR A 590 -9.05 0.70 18.74
CA TYR A 590 -7.60 0.83 18.91
C TYR A 590 -7.23 1.34 20.31
N TRP A 591 -6.15 0.81 20.87
CA TRP A 591 -5.46 1.37 22.02
C TRP A 591 -4.05 1.77 21.60
N ILE A 592 -3.87 3.07 21.38
CA ILE A 592 -2.64 3.65 20.86
C ILE A 592 -1.97 4.42 21.99
N HIS A 593 -0.84 3.92 22.49
CA HIS A 593 -0.24 4.51 23.68
C HIS A 593 1.28 4.44 23.78
N ASP A 594 1.85 5.40 24.49
CA ASP A 594 3.29 5.45 24.76
C ASP A 594 4.17 5.41 23.49
N ASN A 595 3.66 5.89 22.36
CA ASN A 595 4.42 6.05 21.11
C ASN A 595 5.05 7.43 21.01
N VAL A 596 6.06 7.54 20.14
CA VAL A 596 6.61 8.82 19.67
C VAL A 596 6.20 9.00 18.21
N PHE A 597 5.45 10.06 17.96
CA PHE A 597 5.08 10.56 16.64
C PHE A 597 5.89 11.82 16.36
N TYR A 598 6.75 11.78 15.36
CA TYR A 598 7.64 12.90 15.01
C TYR A 598 7.44 13.31 13.56
N ASP A 599 7.38 14.63 13.32
CA ASP A 599 6.95 15.23 12.05
C ASP A 599 5.62 14.65 11.55
N ALA A 600 4.77 14.23 12.48
CA ALA A 600 3.53 13.52 12.24
C ALA A 600 2.42 14.22 13.01
N ASP A 601 1.24 14.30 12.40
CA ASP A 601 0.05 14.64 13.15
C ASP A 601 -0.28 13.54 14.15
N GLY A 602 -1.04 13.94 15.17
CA GLY A 602 -1.40 13.07 16.27
C GLY A 602 -2.42 12.03 15.83
N PHE A 603 -3.55 12.01 16.52
CA PHE A 603 -4.57 11.01 16.26
C PHE A 603 -5.61 11.54 15.28
N LYS A 604 -5.85 10.78 14.20
CA LYS A 604 -6.98 10.95 13.28
C LYS A 604 -7.95 9.80 13.48
N MET A 605 -9.20 10.15 13.71
CA MET A 605 -10.36 9.26 13.62
C MET A 605 -11.49 10.00 12.91
N ASP A 606 -11.60 9.72 11.62
CA ASP A 606 -12.62 10.30 10.77
C ASP A 606 -13.69 9.27 10.40
N TYR A 607 -14.80 9.78 9.87
CA TYR A 607 -15.84 9.00 9.21
C TYR A 607 -16.31 7.76 10.00
N GLY A 608 -17.07 7.99 11.08
CA GLY A 608 -17.90 6.95 11.71
C GLY A 608 -17.19 5.82 12.46
N GLY A 609 -15.85 5.82 12.53
CA GLY A 609 -15.08 4.99 13.47
C GLY A 609 -15.26 5.44 14.93
N HIS A 610 -14.97 4.57 15.91
CA HIS A 610 -15.23 4.84 17.32
C HIS A 610 -14.48 3.90 18.29
N GLY A 611 -14.73 4.05 19.59
CA GLY A 611 -14.32 3.10 20.62
C GLY A 611 -12.82 2.97 20.84
N SER A 612 -12.04 3.96 20.40
CA SER A 612 -10.58 3.94 20.47
C SER A 612 -10.04 4.83 21.59
N THR A 613 -8.84 4.51 22.07
CA THR A 613 -8.14 5.23 23.13
C THR A 613 -6.75 5.62 22.65
N PHE A 614 -6.50 6.93 22.63
CA PHE A 614 -5.20 7.53 22.37
C PHE A 614 -4.64 8.10 23.68
N GLU A 615 -3.59 7.51 24.24
CA GLU A 615 -3.08 7.93 25.55
C GLU A 615 -1.56 7.87 25.76
N ARG A 616 -1.01 8.79 26.55
CA ARG A 616 0.42 8.86 26.89
C ARG A 616 1.39 8.97 25.70
N ASN A 617 0.88 9.24 24.49
CA ASN A 617 1.74 9.44 23.32
C ASN A 617 2.47 10.79 23.38
N LEU A 618 3.60 10.87 22.68
CA LEU A 618 4.27 12.11 22.33
C LEU A 618 3.99 12.41 20.87
N VAL A 619 3.44 13.57 20.58
CA VAL A 619 3.28 14.10 19.24
C VAL A 619 4.19 15.30 19.10
N VAL A 620 5.06 15.30 18.09
CA VAL A 620 5.92 16.43 17.73
C VAL A 620 5.63 16.74 16.28
N THR A 621 4.85 17.80 16.04
CA THR A 621 4.35 18.18 14.71
C THR A 621 4.80 19.60 14.34
N LYS A 622 4.50 20.05 13.12
CA LYS A 622 4.80 21.39 12.59
C LYS A 622 3.51 22.24 12.50
N PRO A 623 3.58 23.58 12.42
CA PRO A 623 2.41 24.44 12.63
C PRO A 623 1.37 24.37 11.51
N TRP A 624 1.79 24.07 10.28
CA TRP A 624 0.88 23.89 9.14
C TRP A 624 0.22 22.51 9.09
N ARG A 625 0.67 21.57 9.94
CA ARG A 625 0.03 20.25 10.12
C ARG A 625 -0.81 20.26 11.39
N GLY A 626 -0.23 20.66 12.52
CA GLY A 626 -0.87 21.23 13.73
C GLY A 626 -1.94 20.40 14.45
N GLN A 627 -2.38 19.27 13.89
CA GLN A 627 -3.50 18.49 14.40
C GLN A 627 -2.99 17.41 15.36
N CYS A 628 -2.88 17.77 16.64
CA CYS A 628 -2.63 16.79 17.70
C CYS A 628 -3.84 15.86 17.89
N VAL A 629 -5.04 16.38 17.63
CA VAL A 629 -6.32 15.68 17.72
C VAL A 629 -7.16 16.08 16.52
N GLY A 630 -7.68 15.10 15.78
CA GLY A 630 -8.74 15.25 14.80
C GLY A 630 -9.77 14.15 15.01
N VAL A 631 -10.98 14.54 15.41
CA VAL A 631 -12.09 13.60 15.59
C VAL A 631 -13.40 14.09 14.99
N ALA A 632 -14.05 13.16 14.30
CA ALA A 632 -15.36 13.32 13.73
C ALA A 632 -16.50 13.11 14.77
N GLN A 633 -17.71 12.85 14.28
CA GLN A 633 -18.90 12.65 15.09
C GLN A 633 -19.05 11.19 15.51
N PHE A 634 -19.49 10.98 16.75
CA PHE A 634 -19.72 9.67 17.36
C PHE A 634 -21.16 9.53 17.84
N LEU A 635 -21.58 8.28 18.05
CA LEU A 635 -22.75 8.01 18.87
C LEU A 635 -22.42 8.23 20.34
N LYS A 636 -23.43 8.64 21.12
CA LYS A 636 -23.26 8.89 22.55
C LYS A 636 -22.78 7.63 23.28
N GLY A 637 -21.70 7.77 24.06
CA GLY A 637 -21.10 6.66 24.81
C GLY A 637 -20.12 5.78 24.02
N LEU A 638 -19.88 6.07 22.73
CA LEU A 638 -18.95 5.33 21.88
C LEU A 638 -17.75 6.15 21.42
N GLY A 639 -17.71 7.46 21.66
CA GLY A 639 -16.59 8.27 21.16
C GLY A 639 -15.27 7.98 21.86
N ASP A 640 -14.21 8.46 21.22
CA ASP A 640 -12.85 8.12 21.57
C ASP A 640 -12.38 8.79 22.87
N ALA A 641 -11.29 8.24 23.42
CA ALA A 641 -10.62 8.77 24.60
C ALA A 641 -9.24 9.34 24.27
N PHE A 642 -8.96 10.53 24.80
CA PHE A 642 -7.69 11.27 24.66
C PHE A 642 -7.12 11.58 26.03
N ARG A 643 -6.16 10.78 26.48
CA ARG A 643 -5.71 10.83 27.88
C ARG A 643 -4.22 11.02 28.02
N ASN A 644 -3.80 12.02 28.78
CA ASN A 644 -2.41 12.19 29.20
C ASN A 644 -1.41 12.26 28.03
N ASN A 645 -1.86 12.66 26.83
CA ASN A 645 -0.97 12.83 25.70
C ASN A 645 -0.17 14.10 25.84
N THR A 646 0.97 14.16 25.16
CA THR A 646 1.79 15.35 25.06
C THR A 646 1.94 15.70 23.59
N CYS A 647 1.61 16.93 23.21
CA CYS A 647 1.76 17.41 21.85
C CYS A 647 2.54 18.71 21.79
N TRP A 648 3.60 18.73 21.00
CA TRP A 648 4.42 19.90 20.70
C TRP A 648 4.23 20.28 19.24
N VAL A 649 3.61 21.44 19.01
CA VAL A 649 3.54 22.08 17.70
C VAL A 649 4.79 22.98 17.55
N MET A 650 5.80 22.43 16.89
CA MET A 650 7.14 23.01 16.74
C MET A 650 7.17 24.07 15.64
N GLY A 651 7.99 25.12 15.79
CA GLY A 651 8.25 26.12 14.74
C GLY A 651 7.91 27.55 15.17
N PRO A 652 8.36 28.56 14.42
CA PRO A 652 8.01 29.95 14.71
C PRO A 652 6.50 30.17 14.54
N PRO A 653 5.91 31.19 15.21
CA PRO A 653 4.52 31.55 14.98
C PRO A 653 4.29 31.93 13.49
N ALA A 654 3.43 31.20 12.79
CA ALA A 654 2.84 31.66 11.52
C ALA A 654 1.57 32.53 11.81
N PRO A 655 1.02 33.31 10.86
CA PRO A 655 -0.22 34.04 11.12
C PRO A 655 -1.46 33.13 11.27
N ALA A 656 -2.52 33.68 11.87
CA ALA A 656 -3.85 33.10 12.16
C ALA A 656 -3.92 31.89 13.11
N ASP A 657 -3.16 30.82 12.86
CA ASP A 657 -3.37 29.51 13.52
C ASP A 657 -2.16 29.00 14.34
N ALA A 658 -1.20 29.85 14.73
CA ALA A 658 0.02 29.44 15.46
C ALA A 658 -0.21 28.73 16.82
N ASP A 659 -1.41 28.81 17.37
CA ASP A 659 -1.79 28.09 18.59
C ASP A 659 -2.81 26.97 18.34
N PHE A 660 -3.17 26.69 17.10
CA PHE A 660 -4.13 25.63 16.79
C PHE A 660 -3.50 24.26 17.06
N VAL A 661 -4.19 23.42 17.86
CA VAL A 661 -3.70 22.08 18.23
C VAL A 661 -4.64 20.94 17.85
N GLY A 662 -5.80 21.24 17.26
CA GLY A 662 -6.72 20.18 16.84
C GLY A 662 -8.17 20.60 16.72
N GLU A 663 -8.96 19.70 16.16
CA GLU A 663 -10.37 19.86 15.89
C GLU A 663 -11.19 18.71 16.47
N VAL A 664 -12.32 19.09 17.08
CA VAL A 664 -13.25 18.19 17.75
C VAL A 664 -14.66 18.55 17.30
N ALA A 665 -15.24 17.72 16.43
CA ALA A 665 -16.54 17.98 15.82
C ALA A 665 -17.70 17.93 16.82
N GLN A 666 -17.61 17.08 17.85
CA GLN A 666 -18.59 16.94 18.96
C GLN A 666 -17.90 17.13 20.31
N CYS A 667 -17.50 18.37 20.57
CA CYS A 667 -16.77 18.79 21.74
C CYS A 667 -17.69 18.92 22.96
N ASP A 668 -18.05 17.77 23.54
CA ASP A 668 -18.91 17.59 24.70
C ASP A 668 -18.52 16.29 25.43
N ALA A 669 -18.40 16.36 26.76
CA ALA A 669 -17.99 15.22 27.59
C ALA A 669 -18.96 14.03 27.57
N ALA A 670 -20.16 14.18 27.03
CA ALA A 670 -21.11 13.09 26.80
C ALA A 670 -20.70 12.18 25.63
N PHE A 671 -19.84 12.65 24.73
CA PHE A 671 -19.42 11.92 23.53
C PHE A 671 -18.00 11.38 23.66
N MET A 672 -17.12 12.04 24.40
CA MET A 672 -15.69 11.70 24.44
C MET A 672 -15.05 11.95 25.81
N ASP A 673 -13.95 11.25 26.07
CA ASP A 673 -13.16 11.43 27.30
C ASP A 673 -11.80 12.06 26.97
N MET A 674 -11.73 13.38 27.05
CA MET A 674 -10.48 14.13 26.88
C MET A 674 -9.99 14.67 28.22
N ARG A 675 -8.78 14.29 28.66
CA ARG A 675 -8.23 14.73 29.96
C ARG A 675 -6.72 14.59 30.09
N GLY A 676 -6.14 15.45 30.92
CA GLY A 676 -4.72 15.39 31.32
C GLY A 676 -3.72 15.62 30.19
N ASN A 677 -4.17 16.08 29.03
CA ASN A 677 -3.32 16.31 27.86
C ASN A 677 -2.45 17.56 28.07
N SER A 678 -1.26 17.57 27.48
CA SER A 678 -0.34 18.70 27.51
C SER A 678 -0.08 19.16 26.10
N TYR A 679 -0.48 20.39 25.80
CA TYR A 679 -0.29 21.01 24.50
C TYR A 679 0.75 22.10 24.62
N GLY A 680 1.70 22.14 23.69
CA GLY A 680 2.61 23.25 23.60
C GLY A 680 2.77 23.80 22.21
N THR A 681 2.84 25.13 22.18
CA THR A 681 2.89 25.97 20.99
C THR A 681 3.95 27.05 21.22
N ALA A 682 4.33 27.78 20.16
CA ALA A 682 5.33 28.83 20.28
C ALA A 682 4.94 29.93 21.28
N ARG A 683 3.64 30.24 21.41
CA ARG A 683 3.12 31.25 22.35
C ARG A 683 2.63 30.67 23.68
N GLY A 684 2.51 29.34 23.75
CA GLY A 684 1.96 28.64 24.91
C GLY A 684 0.47 28.84 25.16
N ASN A 685 -0.27 29.36 24.18
CA ASN A 685 -1.70 29.66 24.30
C ASN A 685 -2.54 28.73 23.41
N ALA A 686 -2.30 27.42 23.49
CA ALA A 686 -2.96 26.42 22.65
C ALA A 686 -4.50 26.58 22.59
N THR A 687 -5.05 26.42 21.40
CA THR A 687 -6.47 26.56 21.04
C THR A 687 -6.94 25.35 20.25
N MET A 688 -8.20 24.98 20.44
CA MET A 688 -8.84 23.86 19.76
C MET A 688 -10.12 24.34 19.07
N ARG A 689 -10.39 23.84 17.87
CA ARG A 689 -11.69 24.04 17.21
C ARG A 689 -12.69 23.05 17.81
N CYS A 690 -13.58 23.57 18.62
CA CYS A 690 -14.58 22.85 19.38
C CYS A 690 -15.96 23.18 18.81
N ASN A 691 -16.59 22.24 18.11
CA ASN A 691 -17.82 22.48 17.33
C ASN A 691 -17.67 23.65 16.33
N GLY A 692 -16.52 23.72 15.66
CA GLY A 692 -16.17 24.79 14.71
C GLY A 692 -15.76 26.13 15.36
N GLN A 693 -15.85 26.27 16.69
CA GLN A 693 -15.44 27.48 17.40
C GLN A 693 -14.03 27.33 17.98
N SER A 694 -13.14 28.30 17.76
CA SER A 694 -11.82 28.31 18.39
C SER A 694 -11.93 28.66 19.87
N VAL A 695 -11.46 27.77 20.75
CA VAL A 695 -11.51 27.93 22.21
C VAL A 695 -10.12 27.64 22.80
N PRO A 696 -9.59 28.48 23.70
CA PRO A 696 -8.36 28.18 24.43
C PRO A 696 -8.48 26.89 25.23
N VAL A 697 -7.45 26.04 25.21
CA VAL A 697 -7.44 24.77 25.96
C VAL A 697 -7.70 24.98 27.45
N SER A 698 -7.21 26.08 28.01
CA SER A 698 -7.44 26.46 29.42
C SER A 698 -8.91 26.71 29.78
N GLN A 699 -9.78 26.95 28.79
CA GLN A 699 -11.20 27.25 28.99
C GLN A 699 -12.13 26.07 28.64
N LEU A 700 -11.63 25.06 27.92
CA LEU A 700 -12.45 23.96 27.41
C LEU A 700 -13.18 23.19 28.51
N TYR A 701 -12.54 22.94 29.64
CA TYR A 701 -13.19 22.22 30.74
C TYR A 701 -14.37 23.00 31.32
N ALA A 702 -14.20 24.29 31.60
CA ALA A 702 -15.26 25.13 32.11
C ALA A 702 -16.39 25.34 31.09
N ALA A 703 -16.04 25.45 29.80
CA ALA A 703 -17.00 25.75 28.74
C ALA A 703 -17.78 24.53 28.22
N LYS A 704 -17.17 23.33 28.24
CA LYS A 704 -17.63 22.16 27.50
C LYS A 704 -17.48 20.83 28.27
N GLY A 705 -16.83 20.83 29.43
CA GLY A 705 -16.57 19.64 30.23
C GLY A 705 -15.47 18.72 29.72
N VAL A 706 -14.85 19.03 28.57
CA VAL A 706 -13.73 18.27 27.97
C VAL A 706 -12.37 18.83 28.41
N GLU A 707 -11.28 18.11 28.14
CA GLU A 707 -9.91 18.52 28.48
C GLU A 707 -9.69 18.73 30.00
N ARG A 708 -10.32 17.89 30.83
CA ARG A 708 -10.20 17.98 32.29
C ARG A 708 -8.74 17.80 32.73
N GLY A 709 -8.17 18.83 33.39
CA GLY A 709 -6.80 18.80 33.88
C GLY A 709 -5.73 18.91 32.79
N SER A 710 -6.12 19.23 31.56
CA SER A 710 -5.20 19.49 30.47
C SER A 710 -4.59 20.89 30.56
N ARG A 711 -3.44 21.09 29.93
CA ARG A 711 -2.67 22.34 30.03
C ARG A 711 -2.08 22.78 28.70
N ALA A 712 -2.02 24.09 28.50
CA ALA A 712 -1.27 24.74 27.45
C ALA A 712 0.03 25.32 28.02
N ARG A 713 1.15 25.20 27.30
CA ARG A 713 2.45 25.78 27.70
C ARG A 713 3.33 26.10 26.50
N VAL A 714 4.37 26.91 26.69
CA VAL A 714 5.37 27.12 25.64
C VAL A 714 6.08 25.79 25.34
N VAL A 715 6.39 25.53 24.07
CA VAL A 715 7.20 24.38 23.66
C VAL A 715 8.50 24.35 24.46
N PRO A 716 8.84 23.22 25.11
CA PRO A 716 10.05 23.14 25.92
C PRO A 716 11.33 23.05 25.07
N PRO A 717 12.52 23.27 25.64
CA PRO A 717 13.78 23.07 24.93
C PRO A 717 13.92 21.64 24.40
N SER A 718 14.63 21.46 23.27
CA SER A 718 14.81 20.16 22.61
C SER A 718 15.35 19.05 23.52
N ALA A 719 16.15 19.40 24.54
CA ALA A 719 16.65 18.44 25.53
C ALA A 719 15.53 17.79 26.38
N GLU A 720 14.48 18.54 26.74
CA GLU A 720 13.32 17.98 27.47
C GLU A 720 12.49 17.09 26.55
N ILE A 721 12.27 17.51 25.30
CA ILE A 721 11.55 16.73 24.28
C ILE A 721 12.26 15.38 24.06
N LEU A 722 13.59 15.40 23.97
CA LEU A 722 14.40 14.20 23.81
C LEU A 722 14.32 13.25 25.02
N GLN A 723 14.32 13.79 26.24
CA GLN A 723 14.11 12.96 27.44
C GLN A 723 12.71 12.30 27.42
N ASP A 724 11.70 13.03 26.97
CA ASP A 724 10.35 12.53 26.77
C ASP A 724 10.26 11.41 25.74
N MET A 725 11.00 11.51 24.64
CA MET A 725 11.13 10.45 23.63
C MET A 725 11.79 9.22 24.23
N LYS A 726 12.94 9.37 24.92
CA LYS A 726 13.67 8.26 25.56
C LYS A 726 12.77 7.48 26.53
N ARG A 727 12.00 8.19 27.37
CA ARG A 727 11.06 7.56 28.33
C ARG A 727 9.99 6.72 27.65
N ARG A 728 9.33 7.24 26.61
CA ARG A 728 8.24 6.53 25.90
C ARG A 728 8.72 5.31 25.13
N LEU A 729 9.88 5.43 24.52
CA LEU A 729 10.51 4.35 23.76
C LEU A 729 11.19 3.31 24.67
N ARG A 730 11.19 3.51 26.00
CA ARG A 730 11.90 2.68 26.98
C ARG A 730 13.39 2.49 26.65
N LEU A 731 13.98 3.50 26.03
CA LEU A 731 15.40 3.51 25.74
C LEU A 731 16.16 3.76 27.05
N GLY A 732 17.21 2.98 27.31
CA GLY A 732 18.12 3.24 28.43
C GLY A 732 18.59 4.70 28.38
N MET A 733 18.68 5.36 29.54
CA MET A 733 19.04 6.79 29.60
C MET A 733 20.45 7.07 29.02
N ASP A 734 21.28 6.03 28.90
CA ASP A 734 22.68 6.05 28.45
C ASP A 734 22.91 5.77 26.95
N LEU A 735 21.89 5.85 26.08
CA LEU A 735 22.16 5.80 24.63
C LEU A 735 22.91 7.06 24.18
N ASP A 736 24.09 6.80 23.59
CA ASP A 736 25.12 7.73 23.13
C ASP A 736 24.60 8.79 22.13
N GLU A 737 25.18 9.99 22.16
CA GLU A 737 24.90 11.08 21.22
C GLU A 737 25.09 10.66 19.74
N ALA A 738 25.89 9.62 19.48
CA ALA A 738 26.13 9.10 18.13
C ALA A 738 24.88 8.47 17.47
N VAL A 739 23.97 7.87 18.25
CA VAL A 739 22.68 7.35 17.73
C VAL A 739 21.72 8.50 17.40
N LEU A 740 21.95 9.66 18.04
CA LEU A 740 21.16 10.89 17.95
C LEU A 740 21.50 11.79 16.76
N VAL A 741 22.66 11.58 16.11
CA VAL A 741 23.03 12.27 14.85
C VAL A 741 22.50 11.51 13.64
N LEU A 742 22.12 10.23 13.81
CA LEU A 742 21.54 9.36 12.79
C LEU A 742 20.00 9.40 12.77
N LEU A 743 19.36 9.77 13.89
CA LEU A 743 17.94 10.09 14.01
C LEU A 743 17.72 11.59 13.76
#